data_AF-A0A0Q4RI01-F1
#
_entry.id   AF-A0A0Q4RI01-F1
#
_cell.length_a   1.000
_cell.length_b   1.000
_cell.length_c   1.000
_cell.angle_alpha   90.00
_cell.angle_beta   90.00
_cell.angle_gamma   90.00
#
_symmetry.space_group_name_H-M   'P 1'
#
loop_
_entity.id
_entity.type
_entity.pdbx_description
1 polymer ?
#
loop_
_entity_poly.entity_id
_entity_poly.type
_entity_poly.pdbx_seq_one_letter_code
_entity_poly.pdbx_strand_id
1 'polypeptide(L)'
;MKHSTSTIGQQLYTRERRGIFRATEGYDTVAKSEGLDQQFVKKQLHPLCVYDAPAELAASGEKDGAAYPETAYVLRLESGEAVVGRSIYQAVDFTGLRSAFFTHNYVIPAAIADADPDSYKAFLGAAFVDSYDIEQGMELPDLAELPQAAGGAWAPREAGAASSAAGGAGLAGVANQRAALAALNISEQRFKQLLFAVMAAVGGRKKVYVALNVPVQQLPEQAKTLLAVLYASLPYAFRKQLGFMTFSKEPQSRKGIQLTFVEKGSLRAGDRNTDKDYTFDFVNDRFLNVDLDKGEHPYLDFAWSVMDEPDRAERFYQFAEEMLHGMGQERLLALGSYHELSVMFQVEEGSDELYEMHKSAVLRGMLEYLQPTGALTQRMRMNDLFLSRFDYEFDAVRDGRVPEPFIAESFKDYYHIDSKYNGGKIVDFFIRSLLAAQQQGQAEAMAAYYGALEAEPLLLKDFVSKMLANGALLERLLLPFLDGKLRDTRSAKDIIIFMGKWGKEFPAILDNDVVHKLFRQQLKDKLIDEAQPVQVFQQVHEQLDKLSSSAFDSDEGRVKTNHLTAGIGVRLFELELVAYRTLLTELDLDRLSQRELLKGSFLEKADRLEQWNAQLTDPRQKSTALIIKAAYDWFFKPLPKASLFAKLSPVEIDRVQQLGRRWMLTVDSEMKAERFEQLVLAFYRSSDMETIDYAGLLDTLRKSAGEKELVYQFFAWSERHEDFMRPRGFVPAYATAITNYFRQHDRDAFKSRANRNQYFSKAGPRLQAVYKQVRGDLSSPLAKLFRQNRKPFLFSIIIAFAILMVGIGGLLALGGGDKPEEGANLPGATDGPGLTTPGVAIPDTLVYAAKQEGVDGKQTTTLVFRFTDAAICSAFSPETVAVVAADRETKEYSGLTFIPSCTAAPAATPEAGTDESDASASPGDSPSPTPTATSDAASGNTGNVENAAAGTVDADAASASPGDASPSPDASAGASDNAAASGGSSASPDGAATSEPGSAGSVAQPNPSDYPNRVVIDLGEDVELLAASKVKVGAAEYTLTEPLADEAADTGANGSPSSSAVPSSTN
;
A
#
# COMPACT_ATOMS: atom_id res chain seq x y z
N MET A 1 36.70 -14.40 30.39
CA MET A 1 37.82 -14.16 31.33
C MET A 1 37.35 -13.22 32.44
N LYS A 2 38.11 -13.07 33.53
CA LYS A 2 37.94 -12.00 34.52
C LYS A 2 39.28 -11.31 34.72
N HIS A 3 39.44 -10.09 34.23
CA HIS A 3 40.49 -9.18 34.69
C HIS A 3 40.04 -8.49 35.98
N SER A 4 40.96 -7.82 36.68
CA SER A 4 40.58 -6.90 37.74
C SER A 4 39.68 -5.81 37.16
N THR A 5 38.45 -5.69 37.64
CA THR A 5 37.42 -4.82 37.03
C THR A 5 37.50 -3.36 37.49
N SER A 6 38.56 -2.96 38.19
CA SER A 6 38.65 -1.63 38.84
C SER A 6 40.08 -1.08 38.99
N THR A 7 41.07 -1.61 38.27
CA THR A 7 42.47 -1.13 38.32
C THR A 7 43.10 -1.04 36.93
N ILE A 8 44.01 -0.07 36.77
CA ILE A 8 44.80 0.14 35.56
C ILE A 8 46.07 -0.73 35.63
N GLY A 9 46.24 -1.62 34.67
CA GLY A 9 47.41 -2.49 34.57
C GLY A 9 48.56 -1.82 33.80
N GLN A 10 49.80 -2.15 34.14
CA GLN A 10 51.02 -1.61 33.51
C GLN A 10 51.84 -2.71 32.82
N GLN A 11 52.53 -2.37 31.73
CA GLN A 11 53.52 -3.23 31.06
C GLN A 11 54.72 -2.39 30.59
N LEU A 12 55.93 -2.86 30.90
CA LEU A 12 57.19 -2.31 30.43
C LEU A 12 57.88 -3.31 29.49
N TYR A 13 58.32 -2.83 28.33
CA TYR A 13 58.91 -3.64 27.26
C TYR A 13 60.16 -2.95 26.71
N THR A 14 61.27 -3.68 26.63
CA THR A 14 62.53 -3.20 26.04
C THR A 14 63.42 -4.39 25.67
N ARG A 15 64.62 -4.12 25.17
CA ARG A 15 65.68 -5.12 24.97
C ARG A 15 66.50 -5.28 26.24
N GLU A 16 66.45 -6.47 26.85
CA GLU A 16 67.12 -6.76 28.12
C GLU A 16 67.72 -8.19 28.13
N ARG A 17 68.51 -8.54 29.16
CA ARG A 17 69.14 -9.85 29.38
C ARG A 17 68.15 -11.01 29.53
N ARG A 18 66.96 -10.71 30.04
CA ARG A 18 65.84 -11.62 30.32
C ARG A 18 64.53 -10.82 30.31
N GLY A 19 63.41 -11.51 30.16
CA GLY A 19 62.06 -10.97 30.34
C GLY A 19 61.11 -12.03 30.89
N ILE A 20 59.83 -11.68 31.00
CA ILE A 20 58.78 -12.54 31.56
C ILE A 20 58.52 -13.78 30.68
N PHE A 21 58.81 -13.71 29.38
CA PHE A 21 58.53 -14.77 28.42
C PHE A 21 59.79 -15.38 27.78
N ARG A 22 60.96 -14.75 27.95
CA ARG A 22 62.26 -15.22 27.42
C ARG A 22 63.35 -15.14 28.48
N ALA A 23 63.99 -16.26 28.78
CA ALA A 23 65.13 -16.34 29.70
C ALA A 23 66.50 -15.96 29.06
N THR A 24 66.48 -15.41 27.85
CA THR A 24 67.65 -15.08 27.02
C THR A 24 67.57 -13.64 26.54
N GLU A 25 68.69 -13.04 26.11
CA GLU A 25 68.68 -11.67 25.63
C GLU A 25 67.72 -11.44 24.44
N GLY A 26 67.06 -10.29 24.43
CA GLY A 26 66.14 -9.91 23.35
C GLY A 26 65.13 -8.86 23.79
N TYR A 27 64.26 -8.47 22.86
CA TYR A 27 63.08 -7.67 23.17
C TYR A 27 62.00 -8.56 23.83
N ASP A 28 61.54 -8.17 25.01
CA ASP A 28 60.46 -8.83 25.74
C ASP A 28 59.80 -7.86 26.74
N THR A 29 58.69 -8.27 27.35
CA THR A 29 58.16 -7.61 28.55
C THR A 29 59.16 -7.84 29.70
N VAL A 30 59.72 -6.77 30.25
CA VAL A 30 60.62 -6.84 31.42
C VAL A 30 59.86 -6.85 32.74
N ALA A 31 58.75 -6.11 32.82
CA ALA A 31 57.86 -6.09 33.99
C ALA A 31 56.39 -5.85 33.57
N LYS A 32 55.43 -6.38 34.34
CA LYS A 32 53.99 -6.12 34.17
C LYS A 32 53.25 -6.11 35.52
N SER A 33 52.06 -5.53 35.59
CA SER A 33 51.18 -5.72 36.76
C SER A 33 50.58 -7.13 36.81
N GLU A 34 50.29 -7.64 38.01
CA GLU A 34 49.85 -9.03 38.21
C GLU A 34 48.60 -9.38 37.37
N GLY A 35 47.57 -8.51 37.40
CA GLY A 35 46.27 -8.72 36.75
C GLY A 35 46.24 -8.74 35.21
N LEU A 36 47.35 -8.39 34.53
CA LEU A 36 47.45 -8.50 33.08
C LEU A 36 47.74 -9.95 32.65
N ASP A 37 46.86 -10.54 31.84
CA ASP A 37 47.04 -11.89 31.31
C ASP A 37 48.26 -11.98 30.37
N GLN A 38 49.00 -13.09 30.47
CA GLN A 38 50.18 -13.33 29.65
C GLN A 38 49.85 -13.49 28.16
N GLN A 39 48.70 -14.08 27.81
CA GLN A 39 48.29 -14.21 26.42
C GLN A 39 47.81 -12.87 25.85
N PHE A 40 47.09 -12.06 26.62
CA PHE A 40 46.74 -10.68 26.28
C PHE A 40 47.98 -9.84 25.96
N VAL A 41 48.98 -9.82 26.85
CA VAL A 41 50.23 -9.07 26.64
C VAL A 41 50.92 -9.50 25.33
N LYS A 42 51.02 -10.82 25.06
CA LYS A 42 51.63 -11.35 23.83
C LYS A 42 50.83 -11.08 22.54
N LYS A 43 49.49 -11.06 22.61
CA LYS A 43 48.64 -10.95 21.41
C LYS A 43 48.19 -9.52 21.10
N GLN A 44 48.02 -8.67 22.11
CA GLN A 44 47.50 -7.31 21.96
C GLN A 44 48.59 -6.24 22.17
N LEU A 45 49.45 -6.38 23.20
CA LEU A 45 50.41 -5.32 23.54
C LEU A 45 51.76 -5.44 22.83
N HIS A 46 52.31 -6.66 22.70
CA HIS A 46 53.57 -6.89 21.97
C HIS A 46 53.57 -6.34 20.53
N PRO A 47 52.49 -6.44 19.72
CA PRO A 47 52.43 -5.81 18.40
C PRO A 47 52.46 -4.27 18.39
N LEU A 48 52.20 -3.61 19.53
CA LEU A 48 52.26 -2.16 19.70
C LEU A 48 53.65 -1.69 20.14
N CYS A 49 54.41 -2.57 20.79
CA CYS A 49 55.76 -2.31 21.29
C CYS A 49 56.78 -2.29 20.14
N VAL A 50 56.69 -1.26 19.30
CA VAL A 50 57.55 -1.03 18.13
C VAL A 50 57.92 0.46 18.07
N TYR A 51 59.16 0.76 17.68
CA TYR A 51 59.61 2.12 17.40
C TYR A 51 60.50 2.15 16.14
N ASP A 52 60.08 2.92 15.14
CA ASP A 52 60.82 3.14 13.89
C ASP A 52 61.47 4.53 13.92
N ALA A 53 62.81 4.57 14.00
CA ALA A 53 63.56 5.83 14.03
C ALA A 53 63.35 6.69 12.76
N PRO A 54 63.18 8.02 12.88
CA PRO A 54 63.01 8.93 11.73
C PRO A 54 64.06 8.76 10.65
N ALA A 55 63.65 8.86 9.39
CA ALA A 55 64.56 8.84 8.25
C ALA A 55 65.58 9.99 8.30
N GLU A 56 65.16 11.19 8.71
CA GLU A 56 66.04 12.36 8.84
C GLU A 56 67.19 12.14 9.83
N LEU A 57 66.88 11.61 11.03
CA LEU A 57 67.87 11.39 12.10
C LEU A 57 68.71 10.13 11.88
N ALA A 58 68.14 9.08 11.30
CA ALA A 58 68.87 7.89 10.92
C ALA A 58 69.88 8.17 9.78
N ALA A 59 69.56 9.12 8.88
CA ALA A 59 70.46 9.53 7.80
C ALA A 59 71.56 10.49 8.27
N SER A 60 71.30 11.36 9.27
CA SER A 60 72.35 12.20 9.87
C SER A 60 73.30 11.44 10.80
N GLY A 61 72.87 10.28 11.32
CA GLY A 61 73.63 9.49 12.29
C GLY A 61 73.60 10.12 13.69
N GLU A 62 72.47 10.75 14.05
CA GLU A 62 72.29 11.41 15.35
C GLU A 62 72.50 10.44 16.53
N LYS A 63 73.03 10.97 17.63
CA LYS A 63 73.40 10.23 18.84
C LYS A 63 72.73 10.76 20.10
N ASP A 64 72.25 11.99 20.11
CA ASP A 64 71.42 12.47 21.21
C ASP A 64 70.06 11.75 21.18
N GLY A 65 69.78 10.96 22.21
CA GLY A 65 68.50 10.28 22.36
C GLY A 65 67.32 11.26 22.49
N ALA A 66 67.55 12.46 23.04
CA ALA A 66 66.52 13.48 23.18
C ALA A 66 66.14 14.16 21.84
N ALA A 67 66.93 13.94 20.78
CA ALA A 67 66.57 14.37 19.43
C ALA A 67 65.55 13.45 18.75
N TYR A 68 65.25 12.27 19.30
CA TYR A 68 64.31 11.32 18.71
C TYR A 68 62.89 11.55 19.25
N PRO A 69 61.86 11.66 18.39
CA PRO A 69 60.48 11.89 18.83
C PRO A 69 59.94 10.71 19.64
N GLU A 70 59.17 10.97 20.70
CA GLU A 70 58.39 9.94 21.38
C GLU A 70 57.14 9.57 20.55
N THR A 71 56.81 8.27 20.52
CA THR A 71 55.57 7.76 19.93
C THR A 71 54.57 7.48 21.05
N ALA A 72 53.81 8.49 21.46
CA ALA A 72 52.62 8.30 22.30
C ALA A 72 51.42 7.84 21.43
N TYR A 73 50.64 6.88 21.91
CA TYR A 73 49.45 6.36 21.24
C TYR A 73 48.32 6.03 22.21
N VAL A 74 47.10 6.08 21.70
CA VAL A 74 45.89 5.57 22.33
C VAL A 74 45.17 4.68 21.34
N LEU A 75 44.66 3.54 21.78
CA LEU A 75 43.72 2.73 21.00
C LEU A 75 42.63 2.14 21.90
N ARG A 76 41.47 1.88 21.30
CA ARG A 76 40.38 1.11 21.92
C ARG A 76 40.39 -0.32 21.42
N LEU A 77 40.27 -1.26 22.36
CA LEU A 77 40.16 -2.69 22.07
C LEU A 77 38.69 -3.11 21.90
N GLU A 78 38.46 -4.27 21.28
CA GLU A 78 37.12 -4.86 21.12
C GLU A 78 36.47 -5.28 22.46
N SER A 79 37.25 -5.28 23.55
CA SER A 79 36.82 -5.42 24.94
C SER A 79 36.34 -4.10 25.58
N GLY A 80 36.43 -2.97 24.88
CA GLY A 80 36.17 -1.61 25.39
C GLY A 80 37.34 -0.97 26.14
N GLU A 81 38.32 -1.79 26.56
CA GLU A 81 39.54 -1.34 27.25
C GLU A 81 40.33 -0.35 26.37
N ALA A 82 40.87 0.70 27.01
CA ALA A 82 41.77 1.65 26.36
C ALA A 82 43.22 1.28 26.67
N VAL A 83 44.06 1.18 25.64
CA VAL A 83 45.51 1.06 25.81
C VAL A 83 46.13 2.43 25.52
N VAL A 84 46.77 3.00 26.54
CA VAL A 84 47.47 4.29 26.47
C VAL A 84 48.96 3.99 26.63
N GLY A 85 49.76 4.23 25.59
CA GLY A 85 51.15 3.78 25.57
C GLY A 85 52.11 4.81 24.99
N ARG A 86 53.39 4.64 25.31
CA ARG A 86 54.47 5.45 24.76
C ARG A 86 55.70 4.60 24.46
N SER A 87 56.19 4.68 23.23
CA SER A 87 57.50 4.15 22.81
C SER A 87 58.51 5.28 22.64
N ILE A 88 59.73 5.12 23.15
CA ILE A 88 60.85 6.06 22.99
C ILE A 88 62.11 5.36 22.49
N TYR A 89 62.97 6.09 21.79
CA TYR A 89 64.29 5.61 21.37
C TYR A 89 65.25 5.51 22.56
N GLN A 90 66.06 4.45 22.60
CA GLN A 90 67.19 4.32 23.53
C GLN A 90 68.49 4.23 22.73
N ALA A 91 69.37 5.22 22.87
CA ALA A 91 70.63 5.29 22.13
C ALA A 91 71.57 4.11 22.42
N VAL A 92 71.46 3.50 23.61
CA VAL A 92 72.12 2.26 24.01
C VAL A 92 71.17 1.37 24.81
N ASP A 93 71.27 0.05 24.62
CA ASP A 93 70.61 -0.98 25.41
C ASP A 93 71.47 -1.42 26.62
N PHE A 94 71.02 -2.46 27.34
CA PHE A 94 71.71 -3.07 28.49
C PHE A 94 73.18 -3.49 28.26
N THR A 95 73.64 -3.59 27.01
CA THR A 95 75.03 -3.91 26.65
C THR A 95 75.91 -2.68 26.50
N GLY A 96 75.32 -1.49 26.27
CA GLY A 96 76.05 -0.28 25.90
C GLY A 96 76.52 -0.22 24.43
N LEU A 97 76.23 -1.24 23.60
CA LEU A 97 76.86 -1.42 22.28
C LEU A 97 75.94 -1.13 21.08
N ARG A 98 74.63 -1.08 21.28
CA ARG A 98 73.61 -1.03 20.22
C ARG A 98 72.37 -0.28 20.72
N SER A 99 71.71 0.44 19.84
CA SER A 99 70.46 1.13 20.18
C SER A 99 69.29 0.15 20.35
N ALA A 100 68.28 0.60 21.09
CA ALA A 100 67.03 -0.09 21.32
C ALA A 100 65.86 0.91 21.35
N PHE A 101 64.70 0.45 21.80
CA PHE A 101 63.58 1.30 22.20
C PHE A 101 62.94 0.76 23.46
N PHE A 102 62.27 1.63 24.20
CA PHE A 102 61.54 1.30 25.43
C PHE A 102 60.08 1.69 25.27
N THR A 103 59.17 0.78 25.62
CA THR A 103 57.72 1.00 25.58
C THR A 103 57.11 0.81 26.96
N HIS A 104 56.30 1.78 27.39
CA HIS A 104 55.43 1.67 28.55
C HIS A 104 53.97 1.72 28.10
N ASN A 105 53.18 0.71 28.45
CA ASN A 105 51.74 0.64 28.21
C ASN A 105 50.97 0.67 29.53
N TYR A 106 49.91 1.47 29.56
CA TYR A 106 48.80 1.39 30.50
C TYR A 106 47.61 0.70 29.83
N VAL A 107 46.93 -0.19 30.56
CA VAL A 107 45.69 -0.84 30.15
C VAL A 107 44.59 -0.40 31.10
N ILE A 108 43.68 0.43 30.59
CA ILE A 108 42.63 1.09 31.35
C ILE A 108 41.31 0.33 31.11
N PRO A 109 40.67 -0.25 32.14
CA PRO A 109 39.35 -0.88 32.01
C PRO A 109 38.32 0.08 31.42
N ALA A 110 37.39 -0.43 30.59
CA ALA A 110 36.32 0.37 29.98
C ALA A 110 35.53 1.21 31.02
N ALA A 111 35.24 0.62 32.18
CA ALA A 111 34.54 1.29 33.29
C ALA A 111 35.28 2.49 33.90
N ILE A 112 36.58 2.67 33.61
CA ILE A 112 37.38 3.86 33.95
C ILE A 112 37.55 4.74 32.69
N ALA A 113 37.89 4.14 31.55
CA ALA A 113 38.17 4.86 30.30
C ALA A 113 36.96 5.58 29.68
N ASP A 114 35.73 5.19 30.06
CA ASP A 114 34.47 5.76 29.56
C ASP A 114 33.66 6.49 30.64
N ALA A 115 34.19 6.60 31.87
CA ALA A 115 33.51 7.23 33.00
C ALA A 115 33.44 8.77 32.88
N ASP A 116 34.44 9.38 32.25
CA ASP A 116 34.53 10.81 31.98
C ASP A 116 34.79 11.05 30.48
N PRO A 117 33.91 11.76 29.74
CA PRO A 117 34.13 12.12 28.34
C PRO A 117 35.37 13.01 28.09
N ASP A 118 35.93 13.63 29.12
CA ASP A 118 37.17 14.41 29.08
C ASP A 118 38.44 13.59 29.41
N SER A 119 38.33 12.26 29.63
CA SER A 119 39.46 11.35 29.91
C SER A 119 40.64 11.47 28.93
N TYR A 120 40.39 11.92 27.69
CA TYR A 120 41.43 12.19 26.70
C TYR A 120 42.50 13.19 27.20
N LYS A 121 42.12 14.12 28.10
CA LYS A 121 43.06 15.07 28.72
C LYS A 121 44.09 14.33 29.57
N ALA A 122 43.64 13.37 30.38
CA ALA A 122 44.51 12.50 31.17
C ALA A 122 45.34 11.55 30.29
N PHE A 123 44.83 11.12 29.13
CA PHE A 123 45.58 10.27 28.18
C PHE A 123 46.69 11.06 27.46
N LEU A 124 46.44 12.32 27.09
CA LEU A 124 47.46 13.22 26.48
C LEU A 124 48.48 13.73 27.50
N GLY A 125 48.06 13.91 28.76
CA GLY A 125 48.90 14.33 29.89
C GLY A 125 49.60 13.20 30.64
N ALA A 126 49.46 11.95 30.20
CA ALA A 126 49.99 10.77 30.88
C ALA A 126 51.52 10.83 31.09
N ALA A 127 51.95 10.61 32.33
CA ALA A 127 53.35 10.35 32.66
C ALA A 127 53.69 8.89 32.36
N PHE A 128 54.90 8.65 31.88
CA PHE A 128 55.46 7.32 31.63
C PHE A 128 56.90 7.30 32.16
N VAL A 129 57.48 6.11 32.33
CA VAL A 129 58.93 5.97 32.61
C VAL A 129 59.74 5.87 31.31
N ASP A 130 61.02 6.26 31.35
CA ASP A 130 61.95 6.21 30.21
C ASP A 130 62.87 4.98 30.22
N SER A 131 62.96 4.31 31.38
CA SER A 131 63.80 3.14 31.62
C SER A 131 63.27 2.32 32.80
N TYR A 132 63.80 1.10 32.97
CA TYR A 132 63.49 0.22 34.08
C TYR A 132 64.72 -0.63 34.41
N ASP A 133 64.99 -0.85 35.69
CA ASP A 133 66.04 -1.77 36.17
C ASP A 133 65.40 -3.10 36.55
N ILE A 134 65.73 -4.16 35.81
CA ILE A 134 65.14 -5.49 35.98
C ILE A 134 65.52 -6.18 37.29
N GLU A 135 66.51 -5.68 38.03
CA GLU A 135 66.79 -6.16 39.39
C GLU A 135 65.81 -5.59 40.44
N GLN A 136 64.92 -4.66 40.06
CA GLN A 136 63.78 -4.24 40.87
C GLN A 136 62.62 -5.26 40.86
N GLY A 137 62.61 -6.18 39.87
CA GLY A 137 61.60 -7.24 39.75
C GLY A 137 61.07 -7.43 38.33
N MET A 138 59.99 -8.20 38.22
CA MET A 138 59.19 -8.38 36.99
C MET A 138 57.71 -8.01 37.20
N GLU A 139 57.38 -7.49 38.37
CA GLU A 139 56.01 -7.21 38.82
C GLU A 139 55.86 -5.71 39.10
N LEU A 140 54.76 -5.13 38.63
CA LEU A 140 54.42 -3.72 38.80
C LEU A 140 53.14 -3.59 39.63
N PRO A 141 52.94 -2.49 40.36
CA PRO A 141 51.66 -2.23 41.00
C PRO A 141 50.56 -2.08 39.93
N ASP A 142 49.37 -2.56 40.25
CA ASP A 142 48.13 -2.06 39.66
C ASP A 142 47.89 -0.62 40.15
N LEU A 143 47.40 0.26 39.28
CA LEU A 143 47.13 1.67 39.62
C LEU A 143 45.63 1.94 39.74
N ALA A 144 45.26 2.89 40.59
CA ALA A 144 43.88 3.39 40.68
C ALA A 144 43.59 4.45 39.60
N GLU A 145 44.56 5.31 39.31
CA GLU A 145 44.46 6.46 38.42
C GLU A 145 45.67 6.51 37.47
N LEU A 146 45.52 7.17 36.32
CA LEU A 146 46.57 7.30 35.30
C LEU A 146 47.57 8.40 35.70
N PRO A 147 48.86 8.11 35.94
CA PRO A 147 49.84 9.10 36.36
C PRO A 147 49.95 10.28 35.38
N GLN A 148 50.11 11.50 35.89
CA GLN A 148 50.13 12.73 35.09
C GLN A 148 51.50 13.40 35.09
N ALA A 149 51.90 13.98 33.95
CA ALA A 149 53.22 14.56 33.74
C ALA A 149 53.41 15.88 34.51
N ALA A 150 54.28 15.86 35.52
CA ALA A 150 54.52 17.00 36.40
C ALA A 150 55.05 18.22 35.64
N GLY A 151 54.29 19.33 35.67
CA GLY A 151 54.65 20.58 35.01
C GLY A 151 54.39 20.63 33.49
N GLY A 152 53.81 19.57 32.90
CA GLY A 152 53.37 19.60 31.50
C GLY A 152 52.19 20.55 31.27
N ALA A 153 52.04 21.02 30.03
CA ALA A 153 50.90 21.86 29.59
C ALA A 153 49.51 21.24 29.85
N TRP A 154 49.48 19.91 29.95
CA TRP A 154 48.28 19.10 30.08
C TRP A 154 47.89 18.77 31.53
N ALA A 155 48.70 19.19 32.51
CA ALA A 155 48.45 18.90 33.92
C ALA A 155 47.26 19.71 34.48
N PRO A 156 46.30 19.07 35.21
CA PRO A 156 45.25 19.79 35.91
C PRO A 156 45.82 20.77 36.95
N ARG A 157 45.56 22.06 36.78
CA ARG A 157 45.98 23.08 37.75
C ARG A 157 44.89 23.25 38.81
N GLU A 158 45.18 22.86 40.05
CA GLU A 158 44.27 23.08 41.18
C GLU A 158 43.84 24.56 41.31
N ALA A 159 42.55 24.77 41.54
CA ALA A 159 41.91 26.07 41.60
C ALA A 159 42.26 26.84 42.89
N GLY A 160 43.51 27.31 43.00
CA GLY A 160 43.96 28.14 44.13
C GLY A 160 45.30 28.85 43.96
N ALA A 161 46.22 28.32 43.15
CA ALA A 161 47.58 28.85 43.06
C ALA A 161 47.78 29.88 41.93
N ALA A 162 47.51 31.15 42.21
CA ALA A 162 47.98 32.27 41.38
C ALA A 162 49.43 32.64 41.77
N SER A 163 50.38 32.45 40.85
CA SER A 163 51.78 32.85 41.03
C SER A 163 52.36 33.45 39.75
N SER A 164 53.30 34.40 39.92
CA SER A 164 53.66 35.38 38.89
C SER A 164 54.68 34.89 37.85
N ALA A 165 54.43 35.30 36.61
CA ALA A 165 55.37 35.47 35.49
C ALA A 165 56.87 35.21 35.75
N ALA A 166 57.37 34.14 35.13
CA ALA A 166 58.75 34.01 34.66
C ALA A 166 58.72 33.32 33.28
N GLY A 167 59.66 33.66 32.39
CA GLY A 167 59.55 33.30 30.96
C GLY A 167 59.79 31.83 30.66
N GLY A 168 58.80 31.17 30.07
CA GLY A 168 58.88 29.85 29.44
C GLY A 168 57.64 29.62 28.58
N ALA A 169 57.79 29.00 27.40
CA ALA A 169 56.69 28.79 26.46
C ALA A 169 55.80 27.59 26.86
N GLY A 170 55.11 27.71 28.00
CA GLY A 170 54.16 26.72 28.48
C GLY A 170 52.72 27.04 28.07
N LEU A 171 52.04 26.07 27.46
CA LEU A 171 50.61 26.13 27.09
C LEU A 171 49.71 26.00 28.33
N ALA A 172 49.77 26.99 29.24
CA ALA A 172 49.00 27.04 30.47
C ALA A 172 47.52 27.36 30.22
N GLY A 173 46.80 26.39 29.65
CA GLY A 173 45.47 26.57 29.07
C GLY A 173 45.56 27.14 27.65
N VAL A 174 44.87 26.49 26.71
CA VAL A 174 44.75 27.00 25.33
C VAL A 174 43.70 28.12 25.32
N ALA A 175 44.09 29.31 25.76
CA ALA A 175 43.22 30.49 25.87
C ALA A 175 42.70 31.04 24.52
N ASN A 176 43.09 30.41 23.41
CA ASN A 176 42.52 30.58 22.08
C ASN A 176 42.86 29.32 21.24
N GLN A 177 41.89 28.45 20.96
CA GLN A 177 42.11 27.21 20.20
C GLN A 177 42.42 27.50 18.73
N ARG A 178 41.83 28.56 18.18
CA ARG A 178 42.12 29.04 16.81
C ARG A 178 43.58 29.46 16.66
N ALA A 179 44.24 29.98 17.70
CA ALA A 179 45.65 30.34 17.69
C ALA A 179 46.57 29.11 17.64
N ALA A 180 46.19 27.98 18.25
CA ALA A 180 46.91 26.72 18.12
C ALA A 180 46.84 26.17 16.69
N LEU A 181 45.67 26.24 16.06
CA LEU A 181 45.50 25.89 14.64
C LEU A 181 46.27 26.82 13.70
N ALA A 182 46.26 28.14 13.97
CA ALA A 182 47.01 29.12 13.21
C ALA A 182 48.53 28.91 13.29
N ALA A 183 49.07 28.52 14.47
CA ALA A 183 50.48 28.16 14.63
C ALA A 183 50.90 26.93 13.79
N LEU A 184 49.94 26.04 13.47
CA LEU A 184 50.12 24.88 12.60
C LEU A 184 49.78 25.18 11.12
N ASN A 185 49.43 26.43 10.77
CA ASN A 185 48.92 26.85 9.46
C ASN A 185 47.61 26.14 9.02
N ILE A 186 46.79 25.70 9.98
CA ILE A 186 45.51 25.04 9.72
C ILE A 186 44.41 26.12 9.64
N SER A 187 43.86 26.32 8.44
CA SER A 187 42.71 27.22 8.22
C SER A 187 41.39 26.58 8.63
N GLU A 188 40.34 27.38 8.76
CA GLU A 188 38.96 26.93 9.02
C GLU A 188 38.53 25.75 8.13
N GLN A 189 38.72 25.87 6.81
CA GLN A 189 38.37 24.81 5.86
C GLN A 189 39.18 23.53 6.11
N ARG A 190 40.49 23.64 6.36
CA ARG A 190 41.35 22.48 6.63
C ARG A 190 41.01 21.83 7.97
N PHE A 191 40.62 22.62 8.98
CA PHE A 191 40.12 22.10 10.25
C PHE A 191 38.80 21.33 10.07
N LYS A 192 37.81 21.91 9.38
CA LYS A 192 36.52 21.25 9.11
C LYS A 192 36.72 19.94 8.32
N GLN A 193 37.58 19.96 7.30
CA GLN A 193 37.99 18.75 6.56
C GLN A 193 38.66 17.69 7.46
N LEU A 194 39.52 18.10 8.39
CA LEU A 194 40.20 17.18 9.31
C LEU A 194 39.25 16.59 10.35
N LEU A 195 38.35 17.40 10.94
CA LEU A 195 37.33 16.94 11.88
C LEU A 195 36.38 15.94 11.21
N PHE A 196 35.91 16.24 9.99
CA PHE A 196 35.15 15.31 9.15
C PHE A 196 35.89 13.99 8.92
N ALA A 197 37.15 14.05 8.48
CA ALA A 197 37.96 12.87 8.19
C ALA A 197 38.17 11.99 9.44
N VAL A 198 38.37 12.61 10.61
CA VAL A 198 38.50 11.91 11.90
C VAL A 198 37.19 11.23 12.30
N MET A 199 36.04 11.91 12.19
CA MET A 199 34.73 11.30 12.48
C MET A 199 34.44 10.14 11.51
N ALA A 200 34.66 10.33 10.21
CA ALA A 200 34.47 9.30 9.18
C ALA A 200 35.46 8.11 9.32
N ALA A 201 36.64 8.32 9.92
CA ALA A 201 37.58 7.25 10.24
C ALA A 201 37.20 6.48 11.53
N VAL A 202 36.51 7.10 12.48
CA VAL A 202 35.98 6.44 13.68
C VAL A 202 34.77 5.56 13.35
N GLY A 203 33.79 6.09 12.59
CA GLY A 203 32.63 5.33 12.14
C GLY A 203 32.89 4.40 10.94
N GLY A 204 34.11 4.37 10.40
CA GLY A 204 34.43 3.75 9.11
C GLY A 204 35.67 2.87 9.09
N ARG A 205 36.15 2.54 7.88
CA ARG A 205 37.34 1.70 7.65
C ARG A 205 38.58 2.48 7.19
N LYS A 206 38.41 3.75 6.78
CA LYS A 206 39.51 4.62 6.35
C LYS A 206 40.35 5.06 7.55
N LYS A 207 41.60 5.43 7.30
CA LYS A 207 42.51 6.10 8.24
C LYS A 207 42.69 7.57 7.90
N VAL A 208 43.26 8.32 8.84
CA VAL A 208 43.72 9.70 8.66
C VAL A 208 45.23 9.73 8.90
N TYR A 209 46.01 10.14 7.90
CA TYR A 209 47.45 10.38 8.04
C TYR A 209 47.76 11.87 7.94
N VAL A 210 48.52 12.40 8.89
CA VAL A 210 48.85 13.83 8.99
C VAL A 210 50.36 14.04 9.03
N ALA A 211 50.91 14.76 8.06
CA ALA A 211 52.27 15.28 8.10
C ALA A 211 52.21 16.78 8.43
N LEU A 212 52.62 17.15 9.64
CA LEU A 212 52.71 18.55 10.07
C LEU A 212 54.02 19.19 9.56
N ASN A 213 53.97 20.47 9.20
CA ASN A 213 55.13 21.22 8.74
C ASN A 213 55.98 21.76 9.91
N VAL A 214 56.57 20.83 10.67
CA VAL A 214 57.35 21.10 11.88
C VAL A 214 58.63 20.24 11.92
N PRO A 215 59.67 20.63 12.68
CA PRO A 215 60.83 19.77 12.94
C PRO A 215 60.42 18.45 13.60
N VAL A 216 61.09 17.35 13.27
CA VAL A 216 60.69 16.01 13.75
C VAL A 216 60.73 15.89 15.28
N GLN A 217 61.61 16.62 15.97
CA GLN A 217 61.67 16.67 17.43
C GLN A 217 60.41 17.31 18.06
N GLN A 218 59.74 18.20 17.34
CA GLN A 218 58.55 18.94 17.81
C GLN A 218 57.24 18.24 17.42
N LEU A 219 57.29 17.29 16.49
CA LEU A 219 56.12 16.60 15.95
C LEU A 219 55.21 15.96 17.04
N PRO A 220 55.71 15.29 18.10
CA PRO A 220 54.84 14.71 19.13
C PRO A 220 54.03 15.74 19.91
N GLU A 221 54.64 16.85 20.34
CA GLU A 221 53.95 17.90 21.11
C GLU A 221 52.97 18.70 20.24
N GLN A 222 53.32 18.92 18.97
CA GLN A 222 52.41 19.57 18.02
C GLN A 222 51.25 18.65 17.62
N ALA A 223 51.49 17.33 17.55
CA ALA A 223 50.44 16.33 17.40
C ALA A 223 49.50 16.29 18.61
N LYS A 224 50.02 16.26 19.86
CA LYS A 224 49.20 16.37 21.09
C LYS A 224 48.37 17.66 21.10
N THR A 225 48.95 18.77 20.67
CA THR A 225 48.28 20.08 20.58
C THR A 225 47.09 20.03 19.61
N LEU A 226 47.27 19.47 18.40
CA LEU A 226 46.17 19.32 17.44
C LEU A 226 45.13 18.29 17.90
N LEU A 227 45.56 17.19 18.51
CA LEU A 227 44.67 16.16 19.09
C LEU A 227 43.74 16.77 20.14
N ALA A 228 44.23 17.64 21.02
CA ALA A 228 43.39 18.27 22.04
C ALA A 228 42.28 19.16 21.44
N VAL A 229 42.59 19.95 20.40
CA VAL A 229 41.58 20.76 19.68
C VAL A 229 40.56 19.85 18.98
N LEU A 230 41.00 18.74 18.38
CA LEU A 230 40.11 17.75 17.78
C LEU A 230 39.22 17.07 18.82
N TYR A 231 39.75 16.56 19.93
CA TYR A 231 38.95 15.93 20.99
C TYR A 231 37.95 16.91 21.63
N ALA A 232 38.36 18.16 21.90
CA ALA A 232 37.46 19.20 22.40
C ALA A 232 36.33 19.52 21.41
N SER A 233 36.60 19.39 20.10
CA SER A 233 35.64 19.59 19.00
C SER A 233 34.86 18.33 18.61
N LEU A 234 35.07 17.18 19.27
CA LEU A 234 34.40 15.91 18.96
C LEU A 234 33.29 15.61 19.98
N PRO A 235 32.16 15.00 19.55
CA PRO A 235 31.14 14.52 20.47
C PRO A 235 31.62 13.31 21.28
N TYR A 236 31.07 13.12 22.48
CA TYR A 236 31.49 12.09 23.43
C TYR A 236 31.57 10.67 22.83
N ALA A 237 30.62 10.28 21.97
CA ALA A 237 30.61 8.97 21.30
C ALA A 237 31.87 8.74 20.43
N PHE A 238 32.38 9.79 19.78
CA PHE A 238 33.63 9.75 19.03
C PHE A 238 34.85 9.84 19.95
N ARG A 239 34.82 10.68 21.00
CA ARG A 239 35.90 10.74 22.01
C ARG A 239 36.17 9.36 22.64
N LYS A 240 35.09 8.61 22.92
CA LYS A 240 35.12 7.24 23.47
C LYS A 240 35.70 6.18 22.51
N GLN A 241 35.84 6.46 21.21
CA GLN A 241 36.29 5.49 20.19
C GLN A 241 37.53 5.90 19.37
N LEU A 242 37.91 7.17 19.37
CA LEU A 242 39.10 7.66 18.67
C LEU A 242 40.39 7.15 19.32
N GLY A 243 41.17 6.38 18.57
CA GLY A 243 42.57 6.09 18.83
C GLY A 243 43.50 6.83 17.87
N PHE A 244 44.69 7.17 18.35
CA PHE A 244 45.69 7.96 17.63
C PHE A 244 47.12 7.49 17.88
N MET A 245 48.05 7.99 17.06
CA MET A 245 49.50 7.83 17.25
C MET A 245 50.25 9.11 16.85
N THR A 246 51.04 9.67 17.78
CA THR A 246 51.67 11.01 17.66
C THR A 246 52.94 11.05 16.81
N PHE A 247 53.55 9.90 16.52
CA PHE A 247 54.65 9.79 15.56
C PHE A 247 54.69 8.41 14.90
N SER A 248 54.93 8.39 13.59
CA SER A 248 55.30 7.21 12.82
C SER A 248 56.24 7.60 11.68
N LYS A 249 57.20 6.74 11.35
CA LYS A 249 58.12 6.95 10.23
C LYS A 249 57.42 6.89 8.87
N GLU A 250 56.46 5.98 8.73
CA GLU A 250 55.68 5.77 7.51
C GLU A 250 54.18 5.60 7.86
N PRO A 251 53.27 5.89 6.90
CA PRO A 251 51.83 5.68 7.08
C PRO A 251 51.49 4.19 7.17
N GLN A 252 51.28 3.70 8.38
CA GLN A 252 50.93 2.31 8.66
C GLN A 252 49.48 2.23 9.20
N SER A 253 48.64 1.43 8.54
CA SER A 253 47.28 1.16 9.01
C SER A 253 47.32 0.17 10.18
N ARG A 254 46.97 0.62 11.39
CA ARG A 254 46.96 -0.18 12.63
C ARG A 254 45.52 -0.39 13.12
N LYS A 255 45.25 -1.52 13.79
CA LYS A 255 43.93 -1.79 14.40
C LYS A 255 43.74 -0.89 15.63
N GLY A 256 42.54 -0.34 15.82
CA GLY A 256 42.23 0.54 16.95
C GLY A 256 42.83 1.95 16.92
N ILE A 257 43.61 2.30 15.89
CA ILE A 257 44.19 3.63 15.67
C ILE A 257 43.60 4.20 14.37
N GLN A 258 42.93 5.34 14.43
CA GLN A 258 42.29 6.00 13.28
C GLN A 258 43.15 7.15 12.74
N LEU A 259 43.81 7.90 13.62
CA LEU A 259 44.58 9.11 13.28
C LEU A 259 46.09 8.92 13.58
N THR A 260 46.93 8.93 12.55
CA THR A 260 48.37 8.75 12.67
C THR A 260 49.13 9.97 12.16
N PHE A 261 49.95 10.57 13.01
CA PHE A 261 50.91 11.60 12.63
C PHE A 261 52.19 10.96 12.08
N VAL A 262 52.71 11.47 10.97
CA VAL A 262 53.81 10.85 10.22
C VAL A 262 54.95 11.82 9.90
N GLU A 263 56.16 11.29 9.70
CA GLU A 263 57.35 12.07 9.32
C GLU A 263 57.12 12.85 8.01
N LYS A 264 57.64 14.08 7.93
CA LYS A 264 57.57 14.92 6.73
C LYS A 264 58.14 14.17 5.50
N GLY A 265 57.40 14.16 4.39
CA GLY A 265 57.80 13.45 3.16
C GLY A 265 57.63 11.92 3.17
N SER A 266 57.13 11.31 4.26
CA SER A 266 56.76 9.88 4.28
C SER A 266 55.53 9.58 3.42
N LEU A 267 54.62 10.55 3.29
CA LEU A 267 53.46 10.50 2.40
C LEU A 267 53.94 10.64 0.95
N ARG A 268 53.97 9.55 0.20
CA ARG A 268 54.38 9.55 -1.22
C ARG A 268 53.19 9.86 -2.13
N ALA A 269 53.43 10.13 -3.42
CA ALA A 269 52.37 10.36 -4.40
C ALA A 269 52.08 9.07 -5.17
N GLY A 270 50.81 8.64 -5.23
CA GLY A 270 50.43 7.36 -5.82
C GLY A 270 50.84 6.15 -4.96
N ASP A 271 50.93 6.33 -3.64
CA ASP A 271 51.13 5.20 -2.73
C ASP A 271 49.79 4.51 -2.50
N ARG A 272 49.65 3.35 -3.14
CA ARG A 272 48.43 2.54 -3.17
C ARG A 272 47.93 2.12 -1.78
N ASN A 273 48.76 2.23 -0.74
CA ASN A 273 48.39 1.99 0.65
C ASN A 273 47.67 3.18 1.29
N THR A 274 47.95 4.43 0.85
CA THR A 274 47.33 5.65 1.37
C THR A 274 46.33 6.31 0.42
N ASP A 275 46.39 6.03 -0.89
CA ASP A 275 45.54 6.68 -1.91
C ASP A 275 44.01 6.59 -1.64
N LYS A 276 43.56 5.65 -0.79
CA LYS A 276 42.15 5.48 -0.39
C LYS A 276 41.79 6.10 0.96
N ASP A 277 42.79 6.40 1.78
CA ASP A 277 42.67 6.96 3.13
C ASP A 277 42.69 8.50 3.08
N TYR A 278 42.28 9.13 4.17
CA TYR A 278 42.35 10.59 4.29
C TYR A 278 43.80 11.02 4.53
N THR A 279 44.33 11.88 3.67
CA THR A 279 45.72 12.33 3.75
C THR A 279 45.77 13.84 3.91
N PHE A 280 46.53 14.32 4.91
CA PHE A 280 46.77 15.74 5.18
C PHE A 280 48.27 16.02 5.21
N ASP A 281 48.82 16.43 4.06
CA ASP A 281 50.22 16.77 3.89
C ASP A 281 50.39 18.29 3.89
N PHE A 282 50.49 18.87 5.09
CA PHE A 282 50.68 20.31 5.30
C PHE A 282 52.09 20.80 4.89
N VAL A 283 53.00 19.89 4.52
CA VAL A 283 54.33 20.23 4.00
C VAL A 283 54.26 20.57 2.52
N ASN A 284 53.40 19.87 1.76
CA ASN A 284 53.25 20.02 0.31
C ASN A 284 51.88 20.62 -0.12
N ASP A 285 51.10 21.17 0.82
CA ASP A 285 49.70 21.65 0.65
C ASP A 285 48.79 20.64 -0.07
N ARG A 286 49.01 19.34 0.18
CA ARG A 286 48.37 18.24 -0.54
C ARG A 286 47.41 17.48 0.37
N PHE A 287 46.16 17.37 -0.06
CA PHE A 287 45.11 16.70 0.70
C PHE A 287 44.38 15.72 -0.21
N LEU A 288 44.16 14.48 0.25
CA LEU A 288 43.58 13.41 -0.56
C LEU A 288 42.34 12.82 0.14
N ASN A 289 41.29 12.58 -0.63
CA ASN A 289 39.98 12.10 -0.16
C ASN A 289 39.26 13.04 0.82
N VAL A 290 39.69 14.30 0.96
CA VAL A 290 39.16 15.28 1.94
C VAL A 290 38.00 16.14 1.41
N ASP A 291 37.47 15.81 0.24
CA ASP A 291 36.40 16.57 -0.38
C ASP A 291 35.12 16.48 0.47
N LEU A 292 34.70 17.62 1.02
CA LEU A 292 33.39 17.77 1.64
C LEU A 292 32.36 17.90 0.50
N ASP A 293 31.29 17.10 0.57
CA ASP A 293 30.17 17.23 -0.37
C ASP A 293 29.61 18.65 -0.35
N LYS A 294 29.06 19.09 -1.49
CA LYS A 294 28.51 20.46 -1.68
C LYS A 294 27.25 20.78 -0.85
N GLY A 295 26.83 19.86 0.03
CA GLY A 295 25.81 20.15 1.03
C GLY A 295 26.35 21.07 2.12
N GLU A 296 25.44 21.54 2.96
CA GLU A 296 25.80 22.26 4.20
C GLU A 296 26.27 21.25 5.25
N HIS A 297 27.19 21.66 6.13
CA HIS A 297 27.72 20.80 7.20
C HIS A 297 27.51 21.45 8.58
N PRO A 298 26.25 21.66 9.04
CA PRO A 298 25.93 22.52 10.19
C PRO A 298 26.76 22.25 11.45
N TYR A 299 27.10 20.98 11.71
CA TYR A 299 27.94 20.62 12.85
C TYR A 299 29.41 21.06 12.71
N LEU A 300 29.99 21.01 11.52
CA LEU A 300 31.37 21.46 11.30
C LEU A 300 31.47 22.99 11.39
N ASP A 301 30.41 23.69 10.96
CA ASP A 301 30.26 25.14 11.11
C ASP A 301 30.03 25.52 12.59
N PHE A 302 29.17 24.78 13.30
CA PHE A 302 28.95 24.92 14.73
C PHE A 302 30.23 24.67 15.54
N ALA A 303 30.91 23.54 15.34
CA ALA A 303 32.15 23.19 16.04
C ALA A 303 33.26 24.23 15.81
N TRP A 304 33.34 24.83 14.62
CA TRP A 304 34.23 25.96 14.39
C TRP A 304 33.81 27.24 15.11
N SER A 305 32.50 27.52 15.23
CA SER A 305 32.03 28.73 15.93
C SER A 305 32.26 28.65 17.44
N VAL A 306 31.92 27.52 18.08
CA VAL A 306 32.08 27.29 19.53
C VAL A 306 33.49 26.90 19.98
N MET A 307 34.47 26.91 19.07
CA MET A 307 35.85 26.50 19.32
C MET A 307 36.56 27.25 20.47
N ASP A 308 36.22 28.52 20.71
CA ASP A 308 36.71 29.30 21.84
C ASP A 308 35.65 29.45 22.97
N GLU A 309 34.54 28.71 22.90
CA GLU A 309 33.39 28.71 23.84
C GLU A 309 33.15 27.30 24.43
N PRO A 310 34.06 26.77 25.28
CA PRO A 310 33.99 25.38 25.75
C PRO A 310 32.67 25.06 26.48
N ASP A 311 32.16 25.98 27.28
CA ASP A 311 30.89 25.80 28.02
C ASP A 311 29.67 25.65 27.09
N ARG A 312 29.74 26.15 25.85
CA ARG A 312 28.68 26.03 24.84
C ARG A 312 28.82 24.74 24.04
N ALA A 313 30.05 24.38 23.66
CA ALA A 313 30.35 23.08 23.07
C ALA A 313 29.90 21.93 23.98
N GLU A 314 30.19 22.03 25.28
CA GLU A 314 29.89 20.97 26.25
C GLU A 314 28.38 20.81 26.49
N ARG A 315 27.59 21.89 26.55
CA ARG A 315 26.11 21.83 26.55
C ARG A 315 25.56 21.08 25.33
N PHE A 316 26.14 21.31 24.16
CA PHE A 316 25.75 20.60 22.94
C PHE A 316 26.10 19.11 23.00
N TYR A 317 27.28 18.73 23.51
CA TYR A 317 27.65 17.31 23.62
C TYR A 317 26.77 16.55 24.62
N GLN A 318 26.37 17.18 25.72
CA GLN A 318 25.42 16.64 26.68
C GLN A 318 24.02 16.45 26.05
N PHE A 319 23.52 17.47 25.34
CA PHE A 319 22.28 17.37 24.55
C PHE A 319 22.35 16.23 23.52
N ALA A 320 23.46 16.08 22.80
CA ALA A 320 23.59 15.05 21.79
C ALA A 320 23.68 13.63 22.41
N GLU A 321 24.28 13.46 23.59
CA GLU A 321 24.26 12.18 24.31
C GLU A 321 22.86 11.85 24.86
N GLU A 322 22.12 12.86 25.38
CA GLU A 322 20.70 12.74 25.79
C GLU A 322 19.80 12.28 24.63
N MET A 323 19.94 12.89 23.45
CA MET A 323 19.08 12.59 22.29
C MET A 323 19.45 11.30 21.56
N LEU A 324 20.72 10.92 21.52
CA LEU A 324 21.17 9.67 20.88
C LEU A 324 21.15 8.46 21.81
N HIS A 325 20.89 8.65 23.12
CA HIS A 325 20.71 7.55 24.07
C HIS A 325 19.62 6.58 23.59
N GLY A 326 20.01 5.32 23.32
CA GLY A 326 19.12 4.28 22.82
C GLY A 326 18.91 4.23 21.29
N MET A 327 19.47 5.17 20.50
CA MET A 327 19.30 5.21 19.03
C MET A 327 20.22 4.25 18.26
N GLY A 328 20.98 3.39 18.95
CA GLY A 328 21.90 2.41 18.35
C GLY A 328 23.27 2.99 17.95
N GLN A 329 24.27 2.11 17.81
CA GLN A 329 25.66 2.51 17.58
C GLN A 329 25.86 3.21 16.22
N GLU A 330 25.06 2.87 15.20
CA GLU A 330 25.15 3.50 13.88
C GLU A 330 24.73 4.98 13.94
N ARG A 331 23.59 5.32 14.58
CA ARG A 331 23.14 6.71 14.71
C ARG A 331 24.05 7.51 15.66
N LEU A 332 24.65 6.86 16.67
CA LEU A 332 25.67 7.44 17.57
C LEU A 332 27.00 7.81 16.87
N LEU A 333 27.32 7.18 15.74
CA LEU A 333 28.56 7.42 14.97
C LEU A 333 28.31 8.03 13.58
N ALA A 334 27.05 8.29 13.22
CA ALA A 334 26.68 8.98 11.99
C ALA A 334 26.86 10.49 12.16
N LEU A 335 27.67 11.11 11.30
CA LEU A 335 27.87 12.56 11.27
C LEU A 335 26.56 13.34 11.07
N GLY A 336 25.63 12.80 10.27
CA GLY A 336 24.32 13.40 9.99
C GLY A 336 23.50 13.68 11.25
N SER A 337 23.52 12.77 12.23
CA SER A 337 22.88 12.96 13.54
C SER A 337 23.35 14.26 14.23
N TYR A 338 24.65 14.57 14.12
CA TYR A 338 25.22 15.76 14.72
C TYR A 338 24.95 17.01 13.90
N HIS A 339 24.81 16.92 12.57
CA HIS A 339 24.28 18.01 11.75
C HIS A 339 22.86 18.40 12.22
N GLU A 340 21.93 17.44 12.26
CA GLU A 340 20.54 17.62 12.73
C GLU A 340 20.50 18.24 14.13
N LEU A 341 21.17 17.60 15.10
CA LEU A 341 21.15 18.03 16.49
C LEU A 341 21.82 19.41 16.67
N SER A 342 22.83 19.76 15.87
CA SER A 342 23.45 21.10 15.94
C SER A 342 22.52 22.20 15.45
N VAL A 343 21.60 21.93 14.53
CA VAL A 343 20.55 22.88 14.15
C VAL A 343 19.50 22.96 15.26
N MET A 344 19.02 21.81 15.76
CA MET A 344 18.02 21.76 16.84
C MET A 344 18.48 22.49 18.12
N PHE A 345 19.73 22.27 18.54
CA PHE A 345 20.33 22.94 19.70
C PHE A 345 20.44 24.46 19.50
N GLN A 346 20.79 24.94 18.31
CA GLN A 346 20.85 26.38 18.05
C GLN A 346 19.45 27.01 17.98
N VAL A 347 18.42 26.26 17.57
CA VAL A 347 17.01 26.68 17.66
C VAL A 347 16.52 26.68 19.11
N GLU A 348 16.98 25.74 19.97
CA GLU A 348 16.76 25.77 21.43
C GLU A 348 17.41 27.00 22.08
N GLU A 349 18.60 27.40 21.64
CA GLU A 349 19.26 28.66 22.03
C GLU A 349 18.63 29.93 21.41
N GLY A 350 17.54 29.81 20.62
CA GLY A 350 16.75 30.94 20.12
C GLY A 350 17.05 31.40 18.70
N SER A 351 17.74 30.59 17.89
CA SER A 351 18.09 30.93 16.49
C SER A 351 16.91 30.74 15.53
N ASP A 352 15.88 31.58 15.63
CA ASP A 352 14.66 31.48 14.80
C ASP A 352 14.94 31.51 13.29
N GLU A 353 16.00 32.20 12.82
CA GLU A 353 16.42 32.21 11.41
C GLU A 353 16.85 30.82 10.91
N LEU A 354 17.53 30.01 11.74
CA LEU A 354 17.87 28.62 11.42
C LEU A 354 16.63 27.72 11.39
N TYR A 355 15.64 28.01 12.22
CA TYR A 355 14.34 27.32 12.14
C TYR A 355 13.64 27.65 10.81
N GLU A 356 13.51 28.94 10.46
CA GLU A 356 12.86 29.38 9.21
C GLU A 356 13.53 28.78 7.95
N MET A 357 14.86 28.66 7.90
CA MET A 357 15.57 28.05 6.75
C MET A 357 15.42 26.53 6.67
N HIS A 358 15.18 25.82 7.78
CA HIS A 358 15.24 24.35 7.82
C HIS A 358 13.98 23.67 8.40
N LYS A 359 12.85 24.38 8.52
CA LYS A 359 11.61 23.94 9.19
C LYS A 359 11.24 22.48 8.98
N SER A 360 11.20 22.02 7.73
CA SER A 360 10.77 20.65 7.42
C SER A 360 11.72 19.59 7.96
N ALA A 361 13.03 19.81 7.87
CA ALA A 361 14.04 18.92 8.44
C ALA A 361 14.04 18.99 9.97
N VAL A 362 13.88 20.19 10.55
CA VAL A 362 13.84 20.37 12.00
C VAL A 362 12.61 19.71 12.62
N LEU A 363 11.39 20.00 12.15
CA LEU A 363 10.17 19.38 12.68
C LEU A 363 10.17 17.84 12.54
N ARG A 364 10.55 17.32 11.37
CA ARG A 364 10.61 15.86 11.13
C ARG A 364 11.70 15.17 11.96
N GLY A 365 12.90 15.75 12.02
CA GLY A 365 13.98 15.20 12.83
C GLY A 365 13.61 15.16 14.31
N MET A 366 12.98 16.21 14.85
CA MET A 366 12.49 16.20 16.23
C MET A 366 11.47 15.09 16.48
N LEU A 367 10.63 14.75 15.49
CA LEU A 367 9.71 13.60 15.58
C LEU A 367 10.45 12.26 15.56
N GLU A 368 11.49 12.07 14.75
CA GLU A 368 12.36 10.88 14.80
C GLU A 368 12.97 10.68 16.20
N TYR A 369 13.34 11.77 16.88
CA TYR A 369 13.82 11.74 18.28
C TYR A 369 12.70 11.54 19.33
N LEU A 370 11.40 11.65 18.98
CA LEU A 370 10.27 11.52 19.91
C LEU A 370 9.38 10.28 19.68
N GLN A 371 9.43 9.65 18.51
CA GLN A 371 8.70 8.41 18.19
C GLN A 371 9.05 7.18 19.06
N PRO A 372 10.29 6.93 19.52
CA PRO A 372 10.62 5.72 20.26
C PRO A 372 9.83 5.60 21.58
N THR A 373 9.35 4.40 21.91
CA THR A 373 8.48 4.17 23.08
C THR A 373 9.11 4.65 24.39
N GLY A 374 8.53 5.71 24.98
CA GLY A 374 9.03 6.33 26.21
C GLY A 374 10.01 7.50 25.99
N ALA A 375 10.30 7.91 24.75
CA ALA A 375 11.16 9.05 24.45
C ALA A 375 10.62 10.36 25.08
N LEU A 376 9.30 10.59 25.09
CA LEU A 376 8.66 11.76 25.73
C LEU A 376 9.16 12.04 27.16
N THR A 377 9.39 11.02 27.97
CA THR A 377 9.83 11.19 29.37
C THR A 377 11.35 11.14 29.53
N GLN A 378 12.08 10.59 28.56
CA GLN A 378 13.55 10.52 28.55
C GLN A 378 14.21 11.74 27.89
N ARG A 379 13.52 12.39 26.95
CA ARG A 379 14.01 13.49 26.09
C ARG A 379 13.10 14.71 26.21
N MET A 380 12.75 15.10 27.43
CA MET A 380 11.79 16.18 27.70
C MET A 380 12.19 17.50 27.01
N ARG A 381 13.49 17.81 26.91
CA ARG A 381 13.98 18.99 26.17
C ARG A 381 13.61 18.99 24.69
N MET A 382 13.64 17.83 24.03
CA MET A 382 13.22 17.71 22.62
C MET A 382 11.72 17.89 22.46
N ASN A 383 10.94 17.38 23.42
CA ASN A 383 9.49 17.58 23.46
C ASN A 383 9.15 19.06 23.68
N ASP A 384 9.81 19.72 24.62
CA ASP A 384 9.59 21.14 24.93
C ASP A 384 10.07 22.04 23.77
N LEU A 385 11.16 21.68 23.09
CA LEU A 385 11.59 22.33 21.85
C LEU A 385 10.54 22.20 20.75
N PHE A 386 10.03 20.99 20.50
CA PHE A 386 8.95 20.75 19.53
C PHE A 386 7.71 21.57 19.86
N LEU A 387 7.27 21.57 21.13
CA LEU A 387 6.12 22.36 21.59
C LEU A 387 6.36 23.88 21.49
N SER A 388 7.59 24.35 21.66
CA SER A 388 7.94 25.77 21.40
C SER A 388 7.76 26.14 19.92
N ARG A 389 8.10 25.23 19.00
CA ARG A 389 7.91 25.42 17.55
C ARG A 389 6.45 25.26 17.14
N PHE A 390 5.70 24.38 17.81
CA PHE A 390 4.24 24.34 17.68
C PHE A 390 3.60 25.66 18.08
N ASP A 391 3.93 26.22 19.25
CA ASP A 391 3.35 27.48 19.70
C ASP A 391 3.80 28.66 18.81
N TYR A 392 5.02 28.65 18.28
CA TYR A 392 5.49 29.62 17.27
C TYR A 392 4.63 29.60 15.99
N GLU A 393 4.43 28.44 15.37
CA GLU A 393 3.61 28.33 14.16
C GLU A 393 2.12 28.57 14.44
N PHE A 394 1.61 28.11 15.60
CA PHE A 394 0.22 28.35 16.00
C PHE A 394 -0.07 29.83 16.25
N ASP A 395 0.89 30.59 16.77
CA ASP A 395 0.83 32.04 16.87
C ASP A 395 0.83 32.72 15.49
N ALA A 396 1.69 32.27 14.56
CA ALA A 396 1.65 32.76 13.18
C ALA A 396 0.31 32.47 12.46
N VAL A 397 -0.28 31.31 12.70
CA VAL A 397 -1.61 30.94 12.18
C VAL A 397 -2.73 31.75 12.86
N ARG A 398 -2.60 32.08 14.16
CA ARG A 398 -3.53 32.98 14.86
C ARG A 398 -3.51 34.39 14.26
N ASP A 399 -2.36 34.85 13.79
CA ASP A 399 -2.18 36.13 13.09
C ASP A 399 -2.60 36.05 11.60
N GLY A 400 -3.13 34.91 11.14
CA GLY A 400 -3.74 34.73 9.82
C GLY A 400 -2.81 34.20 8.73
N ARG A 401 -1.59 33.76 9.07
CA ARG A 401 -0.70 33.05 8.14
C ARG A 401 -1.30 31.67 7.80
N VAL A 402 -1.16 31.25 6.55
CA VAL A 402 -1.48 29.88 6.12
C VAL A 402 -0.19 29.05 6.25
N PRO A 403 -0.15 27.98 7.06
CA PRO A 403 1.07 27.21 7.29
C PRO A 403 1.35 26.24 6.13
N GLU A 404 2.62 25.94 5.87
CA GLU A 404 2.97 24.99 4.82
C GLU A 404 2.47 23.57 5.15
N PRO A 405 2.03 22.76 4.16
CA PRO A 405 1.41 21.46 4.39
C PRO A 405 2.21 20.50 5.30
N PHE A 406 3.54 20.50 5.19
CA PHE A 406 4.39 19.62 6.03
C PHE A 406 4.33 19.98 7.53
N ILE A 407 3.96 21.22 7.89
CA ILE A 407 3.81 21.66 9.28
C ILE A 407 2.56 21.00 9.88
N ALA A 408 1.46 20.99 9.13
CA ALA A 408 0.24 20.29 9.51
C ALA A 408 0.48 18.77 9.63
N GLU A 409 1.18 18.16 8.67
CA GLU A 409 1.61 16.75 8.78
C GLU A 409 2.44 16.49 10.04
N SER A 410 3.43 17.34 10.34
CA SER A 410 4.28 17.20 11.53
C SER A 410 3.50 17.29 12.84
N PHE A 411 2.46 18.13 12.90
CA PHE A 411 1.61 18.27 14.09
C PHE A 411 0.56 17.14 14.20
N LYS A 412 0.14 16.55 13.08
CA LYS A 412 -0.62 15.29 13.05
C LYS A 412 0.23 14.10 13.48
N ASP A 413 1.49 14.02 13.03
CA ASP A 413 2.45 12.98 13.47
C ASP A 413 2.72 13.11 14.98
N TYR A 414 2.86 14.32 15.51
CA TYR A 414 2.98 14.55 16.96
C TYR A 414 1.71 14.16 17.74
N TYR A 415 0.51 14.34 17.17
CA TYR A 415 -0.74 13.92 17.81
C TYR A 415 -0.79 12.40 18.07
N HIS A 416 -0.13 11.61 17.23
CA HIS A 416 0.04 10.17 17.45
C HIS A 416 0.93 9.86 18.67
N ILE A 417 1.85 10.78 19.02
CA ILE A 417 2.80 10.66 20.14
C ILE A 417 2.19 11.20 21.45
N ASP A 418 1.57 12.39 21.44
CA ASP A 418 0.79 12.94 22.56
C ASP A 418 -0.51 13.64 22.12
N SER A 419 -1.56 12.84 21.91
CA SER A 419 -2.93 13.32 21.81
C SER A 419 -3.52 13.77 23.17
N LYS A 420 -2.96 13.32 24.30
CA LYS A 420 -3.61 13.42 25.61
C LYS A 420 -3.47 14.81 26.25
N TYR A 421 -2.28 15.41 26.24
CA TYR A 421 -2.06 16.72 26.86
C TYR A 421 -2.12 17.85 25.83
N ASN A 422 -1.62 17.63 24.61
CA ASN A 422 -1.55 18.66 23.57
C ASN A 422 -2.63 18.57 22.48
N GLY A 423 -3.37 17.46 22.37
CA GLY A 423 -4.34 17.24 21.29
C GLY A 423 -5.37 18.37 21.11
N GLY A 424 -5.85 18.95 22.21
CA GLY A 424 -6.79 20.08 22.16
C GLY A 424 -6.24 21.35 21.50
N LYS A 425 -4.93 21.64 21.65
CA LYS A 425 -4.22 22.72 20.94
C LYS A 425 -4.09 22.38 19.45
N ILE A 426 -3.70 21.15 19.13
CA ILE A 426 -3.46 20.68 17.76
C ILE A 426 -4.76 20.76 16.94
N VAL A 427 -5.89 20.37 17.51
CA VAL A 427 -7.20 20.56 16.87
C VAL A 427 -7.51 22.06 16.64
N ASP A 428 -7.18 22.96 17.58
CA ASP A 428 -7.33 24.41 17.34
C ASP A 428 -6.38 24.94 16.25
N PHE A 429 -5.18 24.38 16.10
CA PHE A 429 -4.29 24.70 14.98
C PHE A 429 -4.93 24.33 13.64
N PHE A 430 -5.44 23.11 13.49
CA PHE A 430 -6.13 22.68 12.26
C PHE A 430 -7.35 23.54 11.93
N ILE A 431 -8.18 23.87 12.94
CA ILE A 431 -9.33 24.76 12.77
C ILE A 431 -8.91 26.15 12.26
N ARG A 432 -7.87 26.75 12.84
CA ARG A 432 -7.40 28.08 12.40
C ARG A 432 -6.72 28.05 11.04
N SER A 433 -5.93 27.02 10.75
CA SER A 433 -5.27 26.83 9.46
C SER A 433 -6.29 26.71 8.32
N LEU A 434 -7.36 25.92 8.52
CA LEU A 434 -8.47 25.83 7.59
C LEU A 434 -9.22 27.16 7.42
N LEU A 435 -9.47 27.91 8.51
CA LEU A 435 -10.10 29.24 8.43
C LEU A 435 -9.24 30.27 7.68
N ALA A 436 -7.92 30.26 7.89
CA ALA A 436 -6.97 31.13 7.20
C ALA A 436 -6.87 30.78 5.71
N ALA A 437 -6.71 29.50 5.37
CA ALA A 437 -6.67 29.04 3.98
C ALA A 437 -7.99 29.31 3.23
N GLN A 438 -9.14 29.15 3.90
CA GLN A 438 -10.45 29.57 3.37
C GLN A 438 -10.50 31.08 3.09
N GLN A 439 -10.03 31.91 4.03
CA GLN A 439 -10.03 33.37 3.88
C GLN A 439 -9.10 33.87 2.77
N GLN A 440 -8.00 33.15 2.51
CA GLN A 440 -7.05 33.48 1.43
C GLN A 440 -7.33 32.74 0.11
N GLY A 441 -8.34 31.87 0.05
CA GLY A 441 -8.69 31.10 -1.16
C GLY A 441 -7.71 29.97 -1.52
N GLN A 442 -6.86 29.53 -0.57
CA GLN A 442 -5.83 28.52 -0.82
C GLN A 442 -6.41 27.09 -0.78
N ALA A 443 -7.03 26.68 -1.88
CA ALA A 443 -7.72 25.39 -1.99
C ALA A 443 -6.80 24.18 -1.78
N GLU A 444 -5.57 24.21 -2.31
CA GLU A 444 -4.59 23.13 -2.16
C GLU A 444 -4.15 22.95 -0.70
N ALA A 445 -3.91 24.05 0.02
CA ALA A 445 -3.60 24.02 1.45
C ALA A 445 -4.77 23.45 2.28
N MET A 446 -6.02 23.85 1.97
CA MET A 446 -7.21 23.25 2.63
C MET A 446 -7.31 21.75 2.36
N ALA A 447 -7.09 21.30 1.12
CA ALA A 447 -7.13 19.89 0.76
C ALA A 447 -6.07 19.09 1.53
N ALA A 448 -4.85 19.60 1.63
CA ALA A 448 -3.78 18.99 2.41
C ALA A 448 -4.12 18.89 3.91
N TYR A 449 -4.70 19.94 4.52
CA TYR A 449 -5.10 19.87 5.94
C TYR A 449 -6.24 18.88 6.18
N TYR A 450 -7.21 18.77 5.27
CA TYR A 450 -8.25 17.74 5.36
C TYR A 450 -7.68 16.33 5.17
N GLY A 451 -6.70 16.15 4.27
CA GLY A 451 -5.97 14.88 4.12
C GLY A 451 -5.22 14.48 5.38
N ALA A 452 -4.49 15.41 6.00
CA ALA A 452 -3.81 15.20 7.28
C ALA A 452 -4.80 14.85 8.42
N LEU A 453 -5.99 15.48 8.46
CA LEU A 453 -7.05 15.10 9.39
C LEU A 453 -7.57 13.68 9.11
N GLU A 454 -7.91 13.35 7.86
CA GLU A 454 -8.41 12.02 7.47
C GLU A 454 -7.39 10.89 7.68
N ALA A 455 -6.09 11.20 7.71
CA ALA A 455 -5.02 10.24 7.95
C ALA A 455 -4.84 9.80 9.41
N GLU A 456 -5.36 10.56 10.40
CA GLU A 456 -5.30 10.22 11.83
C GLU A 456 -6.71 10.24 12.46
N PRO A 457 -7.40 9.08 12.53
CA PRO A 457 -8.80 9.01 12.94
C PRO A 457 -9.11 9.60 14.32
N LEU A 458 -8.16 9.56 15.27
CA LEU A 458 -8.35 10.16 16.59
C LEU A 458 -8.32 11.70 16.53
N LEU A 459 -7.57 12.28 15.59
CA LEU A 459 -7.53 13.72 15.34
C LEU A 459 -8.78 14.17 14.57
N LEU A 460 -9.20 13.42 13.54
CA LEU A 460 -10.45 13.68 12.81
C LEU A 460 -11.65 13.70 13.75
N LYS A 461 -11.72 12.74 14.68
CA LYS A 461 -12.81 12.62 15.64
C LYS A 461 -12.93 13.81 16.58
N ASP A 462 -11.83 14.28 17.14
CA ASP A 462 -11.85 15.42 18.07
C ASP A 462 -12.06 16.75 17.32
N PHE A 463 -11.57 16.86 16.08
CA PHE A 463 -11.94 17.94 15.15
C PHE A 463 -13.45 17.96 14.86
N VAL A 464 -14.03 16.86 14.37
CA VAL A 464 -15.47 16.74 14.04
C VAL A 464 -16.33 17.00 15.28
N SER A 465 -15.95 16.48 16.45
CA SER A 465 -16.65 16.74 17.71
C SER A 465 -16.67 18.23 18.07
N LYS A 466 -15.55 18.94 17.85
CA LYS A 466 -15.41 20.38 18.09
C LYS A 466 -16.13 21.24 17.04
N MET A 467 -16.26 20.75 15.80
CA MET A 467 -17.13 21.35 14.77
C MET A 467 -18.61 21.25 15.14
N LEU A 468 -19.08 20.06 15.52
CA LEU A 468 -20.49 19.83 15.86
C LEU A 468 -20.94 20.58 17.12
N ALA A 469 -20.01 20.85 18.05
CA ALA A 469 -20.25 21.69 19.22
C ALA A 469 -20.38 23.20 18.89
N ASN A 470 -20.03 23.65 17.68
CA ASN A 470 -20.06 25.06 17.29
C ASN A 470 -20.64 25.25 15.88
N GLY A 471 -21.91 25.63 15.81
CA GLY A 471 -22.66 25.82 14.55
C GLY A 471 -21.96 26.72 13.52
N ALA A 472 -21.23 27.76 13.95
CA ALA A 472 -20.52 28.65 13.03
C ALA A 472 -19.26 28.02 12.41
N LEU A 473 -18.65 27.03 13.07
CA LEU A 473 -17.53 26.25 12.52
C LEU A 473 -18.05 25.06 11.69
N LEU A 474 -19.14 24.41 12.12
CA LEU A 474 -19.89 23.45 11.33
C LEU A 474 -20.26 24.03 9.95
N GLU A 475 -20.91 25.20 9.92
CA GLU A 475 -21.35 25.83 8.67
C GLU A 475 -20.20 26.30 7.77
N ARG A 476 -19.08 26.73 8.35
CA ARG A 476 -17.95 27.27 7.58
C ARG A 476 -16.93 26.24 7.12
N LEU A 477 -16.70 25.16 7.88
CA LEU A 477 -15.64 24.19 7.60
C LEU A 477 -16.21 22.80 7.27
N LEU A 478 -17.03 22.24 8.17
CA LEU A 478 -17.46 20.84 8.03
C LEU A 478 -18.53 20.65 6.96
N LEU A 479 -19.49 21.57 6.80
CA LEU A 479 -20.51 21.46 5.75
C LEU A 479 -19.94 21.54 4.32
N PRO A 480 -19.06 22.49 3.96
CA PRO A 480 -18.47 22.51 2.62
C PRO A 480 -17.62 21.27 2.31
N PHE A 481 -16.90 20.75 3.31
CA PHE A 481 -16.13 19.51 3.19
C PHE A 481 -17.04 18.29 2.94
N LEU A 482 -18.11 18.14 3.73
CA LEU A 482 -19.08 17.06 3.55
C LEU A 482 -19.87 17.19 2.23
N ASP A 483 -20.18 18.41 1.80
CA ASP A 483 -20.86 18.69 0.53
C ASP A 483 -19.98 18.29 -0.68
N GLY A 484 -18.67 18.57 -0.63
CA GLY A 484 -17.70 18.05 -1.59
C GLY A 484 -17.71 16.52 -1.63
N LYS A 485 -17.37 15.88 -0.50
CA LYS A 485 -17.30 14.40 -0.36
C LYS A 485 -18.61 13.70 -0.77
N LEU A 486 -19.77 14.35 -0.63
CA LEU A 486 -21.06 13.84 -1.09
C LEU A 486 -21.30 14.02 -2.59
N ARG A 487 -20.87 15.13 -3.20
CA ARG A 487 -20.95 15.34 -4.65
C ARG A 487 -20.11 14.32 -5.41
N ASP A 488 -18.94 13.98 -4.86
CA ASP A 488 -17.99 13.01 -5.41
C ASP A 488 -18.50 11.55 -5.34
N THR A 489 -19.60 11.28 -4.64
CA THR A 489 -20.24 9.95 -4.63
C THR A 489 -20.84 9.61 -6.01
N ARG A 490 -20.71 8.34 -6.43
CA ARG A 490 -21.15 7.92 -7.77
C ARG A 490 -22.67 7.77 -7.89
N SER A 491 -23.34 7.22 -6.87
CA SER A 491 -24.79 6.95 -6.89
C SER A 491 -25.52 7.41 -5.62
N ALA A 492 -26.85 7.47 -5.69
CA ALA A 492 -27.69 7.77 -4.53
C ALA A 492 -27.52 6.77 -3.37
N LYS A 493 -27.13 5.53 -3.68
CA LYS A 493 -26.80 4.48 -2.70
C LYS A 493 -25.50 4.77 -1.95
N ASP A 494 -24.49 5.34 -2.63
CA ASP A 494 -23.19 5.60 -2.04
C ASP A 494 -23.26 6.73 -0.99
N ILE A 495 -24.19 7.67 -1.15
CA ILE A 495 -24.55 8.66 -0.10
C ILE A 495 -25.00 7.96 1.19
N ILE A 496 -25.83 6.92 1.08
CA ILE A 496 -26.30 6.17 2.27
C ILE A 496 -25.16 5.37 2.89
N ILE A 497 -24.26 4.78 2.08
CA ILE A 497 -23.08 4.08 2.57
C ILE A 497 -22.10 5.05 3.28
N PHE A 498 -21.89 6.25 2.72
CA PHE A 498 -21.09 7.31 3.33
C PHE A 498 -21.70 7.76 4.67
N MET A 499 -22.99 8.08 4.69
CA MET A 499 -23.74 8.45 5.90
C MET A 499 -23.68 7.34 6.95
N GLY A 500 -23.72 6.07 6.55
CA GLY A 500 -23.58 4.92 7.44
C GLY A 500 -22.20 4.82 8.10
N LYS A 501 -21.12 5.00 7.32
CA LYS A 501 -19.74 5.02 7.83
C LYS A 501 -19.54 6.20 8.80
N TRP A 502 -19.80 7.43 8.33
CA TRP A 502 -19.64 8.65 9.12
C TRP A 502 -20.57 8.70 10.34
N GLY A 503 -21.76 8.12 10.25
CA GLY A 503 -22.71 8.02 11.38
C GLY A 503 -22.31 6.99 12.44
N LYS A 504 -21.57 5.93 12.07
CA LYS A 504 -21.00 4.99 13.04
C LYS A 504 -19.82 5.60 13.80
N GLU A 505 -19.00 6.39 13.12
CA GLU A 505 -17.82 7.05 13.70
C GLU A 505 -18.19 8.30 14.52
N PHE A 506 -19.14 9.08 14.01
CA PHE A 506 -19.60 10.35 14.58
C PHE A 506 -21.15 10.38 14.72
N PRO A 507 -21.75 9.67 15.70
CA PRO A 507 -23.22 9.54 15.81
C PRO A 507 -24.00 10.87 15.86
N ALA A 508 -23.39 11.93 16.39
CA ALA A 508 -23.98 13.26 16.45
C ALA A 508 -24.17 13.94 15.06
N ILE A 509 -23.54 13.43 14.00
CA ILE A 509 -23.79 13.89 12.62
C ILE A 509 -25.19 13.51 12.14
N LEU A 510 -25.64 12.29 12.45
CA LEU A 510 -26.97 11.82 12.04
C LEU A 510 -28.10 12.65 12.68
N ASP A 511 -27.88 13.17 13.89
CA ASP A 511 -28.83 14.01 14.64
C ASP A 511 -28.58 15.54 14.49
N ASN A 512 -27.66 15.97 13.61
CA ASN A 512 -27.49 17.40 13.30
C ASN A 512 -28.46 17.88 12.20
N ASP A 513 -29.24 18.94 12.45
CA ASP A 513 -30.30 19.41 11.52
C ASP A 513 -29.75 19.93 10.19
N VAL A 514 -28.53 20.46 10.17
CA VAL A 514 -27.95 21.09 8.97
C VAL A 514 -27.27 20.04 8.09
N VAL A 515 -26.56 19.08 8.69
CA VAL A 515 -25.99 17.95 7.93
C VAL A 515 -27.09 17.03 7.39
N HIS A 516 -28.18 16.80 8.12
CA HIS A 516 -29.31 16.02 7.59
C HIS A 516 -29.98 16.71 6.39
N LYS A 517 -30.13 18.04 6.40
CA LYS A 517 -30.61 18.79 5.22
C LYS A 517 -29.68 18.61 4.01
N LEU A 518 -28.37 18.59 4.23
CA LEU A 518 -27.36 18.33 3.19
C LEU A 518 -27.48 16.90 2.63
N PHE A 519 -27.50 15.86 3.47
CA PHE A 519 -27.73 14.47 3.02
C PHE A 519 -29.04 14.34 2.25
N ARG A 520 -30.12 14.95 2.76
CA ARG A 520 -31.45 14.92 2.13
C ARG A 520 -31.49 15.63 0.78
N GLN A 521 -30.73 16.71 0.62
CA GLN A 521 -30.58 17.39 -0.68
C GLN A 521 -29.77 16.54 -1.65
N GLN A 522 -28.54 16.14 -1.28
CA GLN A 522 -27.66 15.36 -2.16
C GLN A 522 -28.28 14.02 -2.56
N LEU A 523 -28.98 13.34 -1.64
CA LEU A 523 -29.75 12.12 -1.95
C LEU A 523 -30.86 12.38 -2.99
N LYS A 524 -31.64 13.46 -2.83
CA LYS A 524 -32.69 13.82 -3.79
C LYS A 524 -32.09 14.15 -5.15
N ASP A 525 -31.03 14.96 -5.17
CA ASP A 525 -30.47 15.48 -6.41
C ASP A 525 -29.80 14.33 -7.21
N LYS A 526 -29.04 13.43 -6.57
CA LYS A 526 -28.57 12.18 -7.21
C LYS A 526 -29.71 11.27 -7.69
N LEU A 527 -30.83 11.18 -6.96
CA LEU A 527 -31.97 10.32 -7.35
C LEU A 527 -32.76 10.81 -8.58
N ILE A 528 -32.58 12.06 -9.01
CA ILE A 528 -33.25 12.61 -10.20
C ILE A 528 -32.55 12.17 -11.49
N ASP A 529 -31.23 12.04 -11.47
CA ASP A 529 -30.41 11.69 -12.64
C ASP A 529 -30.34 10.16 -12.91
N GLU A 530 -30.97 9.34 -12.06
CA GLU A 530 -30.85 7.87 -12.05
C GLU A 530 -31.82 7.18 -13.03
N ALA A 531 -31.26 6.49 -14.04
CA ALA A 531 -32.03 5.91 -15.16
C ALA A 531 -32.95 4.72 -14.81
N GLN A 532 -32.89 4.16 -13.59
CA GLN A 532 -33.71 3.01 -13.15
C GLN A 532 -34.28 3.25 -11.74
N PRO A 533 -35.20 4.24 -11.57
CA PRO A 533 -35.56 4.78 -10.25
C PRO A 533 -36.16 3.75 -9.30
N VAL A 534 -36.85 2.72 -9.80
CA VAL A 534 -37.41 1.63 -8.97
C VAL A 534 -36.30 0.82 -8.29
N GLN A 535 -35.24 0.49 -9.03
CA GLN A 535 -34.13 -0.33 -8.54
C GLN A 535 -33.17 0.48 -7.65
N VAL A 536 -32.98 1.77 -7.94
CA VAL A 536 -32.17 2.65 -7.10
C VAL A 536 -32.91 2.96 -5.79
N PHE A 537 -34.23 3.23 -5.82
CA PHE A 537 -35.03 3.36 -4.61
C PHE A 537 -34.98 2.09 -3.74
N GLN A 538 -35.13 0.90 -4.34
CA GLN A 538 -35.02 -0.37 -3.62
C GLN A 538 -33.65 -0.49 -2.92
N GLN A 539 -32.54 -0.16 -3.61
CA GLN A 539 -31.21 -0.19 -3.02
C GLN A 539 -31.03 0.85 -1.90
N VAL A 540 -31.51 2.08 -2.08
CA VAL A 540 -31.48 3.14 -1.06
C VAL A 540 -32.31 2.74 0.17
N HIS A 541 -33.52 2.22 -0.03
CA HIS A 541 -34.37 1.72 1.05
C HIS A 541 -33.69 0.58 1.80
N GLU A 542 -33.15 -0.43 1.12
CA GLU A 542 -32.42 -1.53 1.77
C GLU A 542 -31.23 -1.06 2.62
N GLN A 543 -30.48 -0.05 2.17
CA GLN A 543 -29.37 0.49 2.97
C GLN A 543 -29.89 1.31 4.16
N LEU A 544 -30.96 2.10 4.01
CA LEU A 544 -31.60 2.82 5.12
C LEU A 544 -32.22 1.88 6.16
N ASP A 545 -32.87 0.80 5.72
CA ASP A 545 -33.46 -0.26 6.55
C ASP A 545 -32.33 -0.95 7.36
N LYS A 546 -31.23 -1.37 6.71
CA LYS A 546 -30.02 -1.93 7.34
C LYS A 546 -29.37 -0.96 8.34
N LEU A 547 -29.23 0.32 7.99
CA LEU A 547 -28.70 1.33 8.90
C LEU A 547 -29.60 1.52 10.12
N SER A 548 -30.93 1.54 9.93
CA SER A 548 -31.87 1.64 11.04
C SER A 548 -31.73 0.46 12.00
N SER A 549 -31.70 -0.79 11.52
CA SER A 549 -31.43 -1.97 12.36
C SER A 549 -30.10 -1.81 13.10
N SER A 550 -29.01 -1.49 12.40
CA SER A 550 -27.68 -1.36 13.04
C SER A 550 -27.59 -0.22 14.07
N ALA A 551 -28.47 0.79 14.00
CA ALA A 551 -28.55 1.88 14.97
C ALA A 551 -29.46 1.57 16.18
N PHE A 552 -30.21 0.46 16.14
CA PHE A 552 -31.08 -0.02 17.23
C PHE A 552 -30.63 -1.35 17.84
N ASP A 553 -29.87 -2.18 17.11
CA ASP A 553 -29.28 -3.46 17.56
C ASP A 553 -27.93 -3.30 18.33
N SER A 554 -27.65 -2.12 18.89
CA SER A 554 -26.46 -1.91 19.73
C SER A 554 -26.63 -2.61 21.08
N ASP A 555 -25.89 -3.70 21.28
CA ASP A 555 -26.06 -4.68 22.37
C ASP A 555 -25.87 -4.11 23.80
N GLU A 556 -26.98 -3.75 24.44
CA GLU A 556 -27.25 -4.17 25.83
C GLU A 556 -28.78 -4.22 26.05
N GLY A 557 -29.27 -5.23 26.78
CA GLY A 557 -30.71 -5.49 27.02
C GLY A 557 -31.44 -4.48 27.94
N ARG A 558 -31.22 -3.17 27.77
CA ARG A 558 -31.82 -2.10 28.56
C ARG A 558 -32.49 -1.05 27.69
N VAL A 559 -33.82 -1.02 27.73
CA VAL A 559 -34.63 0.06 27.14
C VAL A 559 -34.38 1.38 27.90
N LYS A 560 -33.38 2.12 27.43
CA LYS A 560 -33.31 3.58 27.50
C LYS A 560 -33.25 4.10 26.07
N THR A 561 -34.42 4.38 25.51
CA THR A 561 -34.54 5.17 24.26
C THR A 561 -33.99 6.56 24.49
N ASN A 562 -32.67 6.72 24.28
CA ASN A 562 -32.03 8.02 24.25
C ASN A 562 -32.71 8.90 23.20
N HIS A 563 -32.92 10.18 23.50
CA HIS A 563 -33.53 11.12 22.54
C HIS A 563 -32.80 11.13 21.18
N LEU A 564 -31.48 10.91 21.20
CA LEU A 564 -30.64 10.76 20.01
C LEU A 564 -31.10 9.64 19.07
N THR A 565 -31.40 8.43 19.58
CA THR A 565 -31.80 7.30 18.71
C THR A 565 -33.24 7.46 18.20
N ALA A 566 -34.11 8.13 18.97
CA ALA A 566 -35.43 8.54 18.49
C ALA A 566 -35.35 9.60 17.38
N GLY A 567 -34.46 10.61 17.52
CA GLY A 567 -34.19 11.62 16.50
C GLY A 567 -33.68 11.00 15.20
N ILE A 568 -32.63 10.18 15.29
CA ILE A 568 -32.05 9.43 14.16
C ILE A 568 -33.12 8.59 13.45
N GLY A 569 -34.00 7.90 14.18
CA GLY A 569 -35.10 7.12 13.59
C GLY A 569 -36.07 7.95 12.72
N VAL A 570 -36.48 9.13 13.22
CA VAL A 570 -37.32 10.07 12.44
C VAL A 570 -36.59 10.57 11.20
N ARG A 571 -35.29 10.87 11.33
CA ARG A 571 -34.45 11.41 10.26
C ARG A 571 -34.15 10.40 9.15
N LEU A 572 -33.97 9.12 9.49
CA LEU A 572 -33.87 8.04 8.50
C LEU A 572 -35.20 7.87 7.74
N PHE A 573 -36.34 7.93 8.43
CA PHE A 573 -37.66 7.92 7.78
C PHE A 573 -37.91 9.13 6.87
N GLU A 574 -37.40 10.32 7.21
CA GLU A 574 -37.43 11.47 6.29
C GLU A 574 -36.63 11.22 4.99
N LEU A 575 -35.49 10.51 5.07
CA LEU A 575 -34.70 10.14 3.88
C LEU A 575 -35.42 9.09 3.03
N GLU A 576 -36.02 8.06 3.66
CA GLU A 576 -36.89 7.10 2.95
C GLU A 576 -38.03 7.81 2.21
N LEU A 577 -38.71 8.75 2.90
CA LEU A 577 -39.83 9.49 2.37
C LEU A 577 -39.43 10.44 1.23
N VAL A 578 -38.24 11.04 1.28
CA VAL A 578 -37.71 11.84 0.16
C VAL A 578 -37.34 10.95 -1.03
N ALA A 579 -36.72 9.79 -0.79
CA ALA A 579 -36.41 8.84 -1.86
C ALA A 579 -37.69 8.31 -2.51
N TYR A 580 -38.73 7.99 -1.72
CA TYR A 580 -40.02 7.51 -2.21
C TYR A 580 -40.79 8.58 -2.99
N ARG A 581 -40.80 9.83 -2.52
CA ARG A 581 -41.39 10.97 -3.26
C ARG A 581 -40.66 11.23 -4.58
N THR A 582 -39.33 11.07 -4.63
CA THR A 582 -38.54 11.25 -5.85
C THR A 582 -38.85 10.14 -6.86
N LEU A 583 -38.85 8.87 -6.43
CA LEU A 583 -39.35 7.74 -7.22
C LEU A 583 -40.74 8.02 -7.82
N LEU A 584 -41.71 8.44 -7.01
CA LEU A 584 -43.09 8.71 -7.48
C LEU A 584 -43.22 9.92 -8.42
N THR A 585 -42.17 10.73 -8.56
CA THR A 585 -42.14 11.92 -9.43
C THR A 585 -41.44 11.63 -10.76
N GLU A 586 -40.29 10.96 -10.72
CA GLU A 586 -39.47 10.69 -11.92
C GLU A 586 -39.80 9.34 -12.62
N LEU A 587 -40.68 8.51 -12.03
CA LEU A 587 -41.08 7.23 -12.62
C LEU A 587 -41.92 7.40 -13.89
N ASP A 588 -41.27 7.25 -15.05
CA ASP A 588 -41.95 7.08 -16.34
C ASP A 588 -42.70 5.74 -16.39
N LEU A 589 -44.00 5.80 -16.04
CA LEU A 589 -44.93 4.67 -16.13
C LEU A 589 -44.98 4.07 -17.55
N ASP A 590 -44.72 4.83 -18.62
CA ASP A 590 -44.76 4.30 -19.98
C ASP A 590 -43.50 3.52 -20.38
N ARG A 591 -42.40 3.67 -19.62
CA ARG A 591 -41.20 2.82 -19.73
C ARG A 591 -41.17 1.65 -18.75
N LEU A 592 -41.82 1.77 -17.59
CA LEU A 592 -41.80 0.77 -16.52
C LEU A 592 -42.07 -0.66 -17.02
N SER A 593 -41.16 -1.58 -16.67
CA SER A 593 -41.25 -3.01 -17.03
C SER A 593 -41.81 -3.86 -15.88
N GLN A 594 -42.48 -4.97 -16.21
CA GLN A 594 -42.99 -5.92 -15.21
C GLN A 594 -41.87 -6.46 -14.31
N ARG A 595 -40.73 -6.83 -14.92
CA ARG A 595 -39.57 -7.41 -14.23
C ARG A 595 -38.92 -6.44 -13.24
N GLU A 596 -38.97 -5.14 -13.55
CA GLU A 596 -38.48 -4.08 -12.67
C GLU A 596 -39.42 -3.85 -11.49
N LEU A 597 -40.73 -3.71 -11.73
CA LEU A 597 -41.69 -3.50 -10.65
C LEU A 597 -41.77 -4.70 -9.69
N LEU A 598 -41.76 -5.94 -10.21
CA LEU A 598 -41.81 -7.15 -9.39
C LEU A 598 -40.52 -7.41 -8.60
N LYS A 599 -39.41 -6.72 -8.88
CA LYS A 599 -38.19 -6.74 -8.04
C LYS A 599 -38.26 -5.78 -6.84
N GLY A 600 -39.22 -4.85 -6.80
CA GLY A 600 -39.37 -3.88 -5.71
C GLY A 600 -40.04 -4.49 -4.48
N SER A 601 -39.30 -5.24 -3.65
CA SER A 601 -39.85 -5.84 -2.41
C SER A 601 -40.33 -4.81 -1.38
N PHE A 602 -39.99 -3.53 -1.53
CA PHE A 602 -40.65 -2.44 -0.80
C PHE A 602 -42.20 -2.44 -0.96
N LEU A 603 -42.73 -3.01 -2.04
CA LEU A 603 -44.17 -3.15 -2.30
C LEU A 603 -44.82 -4.32 -1.55
N GLU A 604 -44.02 -5.21 -0.95
CA GLU A 604 -44.47 -6.29 -0.05
C GLU A 604 -44.70 -5.77 1.38
N LYS A 605 -43.87 -4.82 1.83
CA LYS A 605 -43.91 -4.19 3.17
C LYS A 605 -45.13 -3.26 3.33
N ALA A 606 -46.32 -3.83 3.41
CA ALA A 606 -47.61 -3.12 3.44
C ALA A 606 -47.65 -1.97 4.48
N ASP A 607 -47.27 -2.22 5.73
CA ASP A 607 -47.38 -1.23 6.81
C ASP A 607 -46.50 0.01 6.57
N ARG A 608 -45.28 -0.17 6.07
CA ARG A 608 -44.35 0.92 5.75
C ARG A 608 -44.77 1.65 4.47
N LEU A 609 -45.32 0.94 3.50
CA LEU A 609 -45.92 1.53 2.30
C LEU A 609 -47.16 2.38 2.64
N GLU A 610 -48.00 1.97 3.60
CA GLU A 610 -49.12 2.79 4.07
C GLU A 610 -48.63 4.04 4.83
N GLN A 611 -47.59 3.94 5.66
CA GLN A 611 -46.97 5.09 6.34
C GLN A 611 -46.42 6.13 5.35
N TRP A 612 -45.67 5.72 4.32
CA TRP A 612 -45.18 6.65 3.30
C TRP A 612 -46.33 7.26 2.49
N ASN A 613 -47.35 6.48 2.13
CA ASN A 613 -48.52 6.98 1.39
C ASN A 613 -49.36 8.00 2.17
N ALA A 614 -49.50 7.82 3.48
CA ALA A 614 -50.16 8.79 4.36
C ALA A 614 -49.43 10.16 4.39
N GLN A 615 -48.12 10.16 4.14
CA GLN A 615 -47.27 11.37 4.09
C GLN A 615 -47.19 12.01 2.69
N LEU A 616 -47.89 11.49 1.68
CA LEU A 616 -47.95 12.14 0.36
C LEU A 616 -48.89 13.35 0.40
N THR A 617 -48.48 14.45 -0.20
CA THR A 617 -49.31 15.66 -0.35
C THR A 617 -49.80 15.83 -1.78
N ASP A 618 -48.88 15.76 -2.76
CA ASP A 618 -49.16 15.90 -4.19
C ASP A 618 -50.15 14.82 -4.71
N PRO A 619 -51.27 15.23 -5.36
CA PRO A 619 -52.17 14.33 -6.06
C PRO A 619 -51.50 13.45 -7.12
N ARG A 620 -50.44 13.93 -7.80
CA ARG A 620 -49.70 13.15 -8.81
C ARG A 620 -48.99 11.96 -8.18
N GLN A 621 -48.21 12.20 -7.13
CA GLN A 621 -47.50 11.16 -6.39
C GLN A 621 -48.48 10.11 -5.83
N LYS A 622 -49.63 10.54 -5.29
CA LYS A 622 -50.71 9.64 -4.85
C LYS A 622 -51.25 8.75 -5.98
N SER A 623 -51.48 9.35 -7.14
CA SER A 623 -51.97 8.63 -8.32
C SER A 623 -50.95 7.60 -8.81
N THR A 624 -49.67 7.99 -8.93
CA THR A 624 -48.57 7.06 -9.26
C THR A 624 -48.47 5.92 -8.25
N ALA A 625 -48.57 6.21 -6.95
CA ALA A 625 -48.50 5.21 -5.88
C ALA A 625 -49.63 4.17 -5.95
N LEU A 626 -50.86 4.62 -6.19
CA LEU A 626 -52.02 3.73 -6.40
C LEU A 626 -51.85 2.87 -7.67
N ILE A 627 -51.38 3.46 -8.77
CA ILE A 627 -51.13 2.76 -10.03
C ILE A 627 -50.07 1.67 -9.85
N ILE A 628 -48.90 1.98 -9.27
CA ILE A 628 -47.83 0.98 -9.11
C ILE A 628 -48.22 -0.13 -8.13
N LYS A 629 -48.94 0.19 -7.04
CA LYS A 629 -49.38 -0.83 -6.09
C LYS A 629 -50.46 -1.74 -6.67
N ALA A 630 -51.41 -1.20 -7.45
CA ALA A 630 -52.40 -2.00 -8.15
C ALA A 630 -51.77 -2.88 -9.25
N ALA A 631 -50.81 -2.35 -10.01
CA ALA A 631 -50.09 -3.11 -11.03
C ALA A 631 -49.22 -4.23 -10.42
N TYR A 632 -48.53 -3.94 -9.30
CA TYR A 632 -47.78 -4.96 -8.55
C TYR A 632 -48.72 -6.05 -8.01
N ASP A 633 -49.79 -5.67 -7.30
CA ASP A 633 -50.74 -6.63 -6.73
C ASP A 633 -51.45 -7.50 -7.78
N TRP A 634 -51.64 -6.99 -9.01
CA TRP A 634 -52.21 -7.75 -10.12
C TRP A 634 -51.26 -8.83 -10.64
N PHE A 635 -49.96 -8.52 -10.82
CA PHE A 635 -48.99 -9.45 -11.41
C PHE A 635 -48.21 -10.30 -10.39
N PHE A 636 -48.19 -9.92 -9.11
CA PHE A 636 -47.57 -10.68 -8.02
C PHE A 636 -48.52 -11.74 -7.42
N LYS A 637 -49.83 -11.44 -7.32
CA LYS A 637 -50.80 -12.35 -6.69
C LYS A 637 -51.25 -13.43 -7.69
N PRO A 638 -51.36 -14.72 -7.27
CA PRO A 638 -51.66 -15.81 -8.19
C PRO A 638 -53.10 -15.77 -8.74
N LEU A 639 -54.06 -15.29 -7.94
CA LEU A 639 -55.47 -15.12 -8.32
C LEU A 639 -55.95 -13.70 -7.98
N PRO A 640 -55.58 -12.70 -8.81
CA PRO A 640 -56.03 -11.32 -8.63
C PRO A 640 -57.54 -11.20 -8.93
N LYS A 641 -58.19 -10.19 -8.34
CA LYS A 641 -59.64 -9.95 -8.47
C LYS A 641 -59.92 -8.47 -8.75
N ALA A 642 -61.05 -8.16 -9.37
CA ALA A 642 -61.45 -6.79 -9.71
C ALA A 642 -61.46 -5.81 -8.52
N SER A 643 -61.57 -6.31 -7.29
CA SER A 643 -61.41 -5.54 -6.04
C SER A 643 -60.05 -4.83 -5.91
N LEU A 644 -59.01 -5.21 -6.66
CA LEU A 644 -57.74 -4.47 -6.69
C LEU A 644 -57.89 -3.05 -7.26
N PHE A 645 -58.88 -2.83 -8.13
CA PHE A 645 -59.19 -1.54 -8.72
C PHE A 645 -60.12 -0.67 -7.85
N ALA A 646 -60.68 -1.20 -6.75
CA ALA A 646 -61.76 -0.55 -6.00
C ALA A 646 -61.37 0.75 -5.24
N LYS A 647 -60.07 1.10 -5.21
CA LYS A 647 -59.54 2.37 -4.66
C LYS A 647 -59.07 3.35 -5.74
N LEU A 648 -59.19 3.01 -7.03
CA LEU A 648 -58.67 3.80 -8.15
C LEU A 648 -59.80 4.53 -8.88
N SER A 649 -59.51 5.72 -9.40
CA SER A 649 -60.40 6.42 -10.33
C SER A 649 -60.35 5.79 -11.73
N PRO A 650 -61.36 6.02 -12.62
CA PRO A 650 -61.38 5.44 -13.96
C PRO A 650 -60.09 5.68 -14.77
N VAL A 651 -59.48 6.87 -14.66
CA VAL A 651 -58.23 7.21 -15.36
C VAL A 651 -57.04 6.41 -14.84
N GLU A 652 -57.03 6.07 -13.55
CA GLU A 652 -55.99 5.23 -12.94
C GLU A 652 -56.20 3.75 -13.28
N ILE A 653 -57.45 3.29 -13.35
CA ILE A 653 -57.80 1.95 -13.85
C ILE A 653 -57.36 1.80 -15.31
N ASP A 654 -57.68 2.78 -16.17
CA ASP A 654 -57.23 2.79 -17.58
C ASP A 654 -55.71 2.69 -17.69
N ARG A 655 -54.97 3.46 -16.86
CA ARG A 655 -53.50 3.41 -16.82
C ARG A 655 -52.97 2.05 -16.37
N VAL A 656 -53.45 1.51 -15.24
CA VAL A 656 -53.03 0.18 -14.77
C VAL A 656 -53.31 -0.89 -15.83
N GLN A 657 -54.48 -0.86 -16.46
CA GLN A 657 -54.81 -1.77 -17.56
C GLN A 657 -53.93 -1.57 -18.80
N GLN A 658 -53.52 -0.33 -19.14
CA GLN A 658 -52.56 -0.08 -20.22
C GLN A 658 -51.19 -0.72 -19.91
N LEU A 659 -50.68 -0.58 -18.67
CA LEU A 659 -49.47 -1.26 -18.22
C LEU A 659 -49.60 -2.79 -18.35
N GLY A 660 -50.69 -3.35 -17.81
CA GLY A 660 -50.93 -4.79 -17.86
C GLY A 660 -51.05 -5.34 -19.27
N ARG A 661 -51.76 -4.65 -20.17
CA ARG A 661 -51.83 -5.01 -21.60
C ARG A 661 -50.46 -4.92 -22.28
N ARG A 662 -49.62 -3.93 -21.92
CA ARG A 662 -48.24 -3.83 -22.44
C ARG A 662 -47.38 -5.02 -22.01
N TRP A 663 -47.39 -5.37 -20.72
CA TRP A 663 -46.60 -6.48 -20.18
C TRP A 663 -47.08 -7.86 -20.66
N MET A 664 -48.39 -8.06 -20.85
CA MET A 664 -48.94 -9.28 -21.48
C MET A 664 -48.60 -9.44 -22.97
N LEU A 665 -47.98 -8.44 -23.60
CA LEU A 665 -47.52 -8.46 -24.99
C LEU A 665 -45.98 -8.55 -25.12
N THR A 666 -45.22 -8.70 -24.02
CA THR A 666 -43.76 -8.88 -24.06
C THR A 666 -43.34 -10.34 -24.16
N VAL A 667 -42.19 -10.60 -24.78
CA VAL A 667 -41.72 -11.94 -25.17
C VAL A 667 -41.57 -12.91 -23.99
N ASP A 668 -41.15 -12.43 -22.81
CA ASP A 668 -41.01 -13.25 -21.58
C ASP A 668 -42.34 -13.77 -21.02
N SER A 669 -43.48 -13.29 -21.54
CA SER A 669 -44.83 -13.61 -21.06
C SER A 669 -45.57 -14.56 -22.00
N GLU A 670 -45.06 -15.79 -22.15
CA GLU A 670 -45.83 -16.88 -22.79
C GLU A 670 -47.21 -17.01 -22.11
N MET A 671 -48.27 -16.66 -22.84
CA MET A 671 -49.63 -16.78 -22.32
C MET A 671 -50.02 -18.25 -22.16
N LYS A 672 -50.33 -18.63 -20.92
CA LYS A 672 -50.72 -19.99 -20.53
C LYS A 672 -52.11 -19.95 -19.90
N ALA A 673 -52.83 -21.08 -19.93
CA ALA A 673 -54.23 -21.15 -19.51
C ALA A 673 -54.47 -20.71 -18.04
N GLU A 674 -53.45 -20.83 -17.20
CA GLU A 674 -53.43 -20.39 -15.81
C GLU A 674 -53.56 -18.85 -15.65
N ARG A 675 -53.17 -18.06 -16.66
CA ARG A 675 -53.24 -16.59 -16.65
C ARG A 675 -54.50 -16.02 -17.29
N PHE A 676 -55.48 -16.86 -17.68
CA PHE A 676 -56.71 -16.39 -18.30
C PHE A 676 -57.54 -15.48 -17.37
N GLU A 677 -57.59 -15.77 -16.07
CA GLU A 677 -58.17 -14.88 -15.03
C GLU A 677 -57.51 -13.49 -15.05
N GLN A 678 -56.17 -13.46 -15.08
CA GLN A 678 -55.38 -12.23 -15.07
C GLN A 678 -55.65 -11.38 -16.32
N LEU A 679 -55.88 -12.02 -17.48
CA LEU A 679 -56.21 -11.36 -18.73
C LEU A 679 -57.58 -10.66 -18.70
N VAL A 680 -58.61 -11.22 -18.06
CA VAL A 680 -59.95 -10.59 -18.02
C VAL A 680 -59.89 -9.21 -17.36
N LEU A 681 -59.10 -9.08 -16.29
CA LEU A 681 -58.88 -7.83 -15.56
C LEU A 681 -58.37 -6.68 -16.45
N ALA A 682 -57.69 -7.01 -17.56
CA ALA A 682 -57.17 -6.04 -18.52
C ALA A 682 -58.23 -5.46 -19.47
N PHE A 683 -59.49 -5.93 -19.43
CA PHE A 683 -60.52 -5.54 -20.39
C PHE A 683 -61.88 -5.16 -19.78
N TYR A 684 -62.02 -5.15 -18.44
CA TYR A 684 -63.15 -4.43 -17.81
C TYR A 684 -63.12 -2.95 -18.18
N ARG A 685 -64.28 -2.31 -18.32
CA ARG A 685 -64.36 -0.86 -18.49
C ARG A 685 -64.12 -0.15 -17.17
N SER A 686 -63.16 0.76 -17.17
CA SER A 686 -62.82 1.66 -16.06
C SER A 686 -63.99 2.49 -15.51
N SER A 687 -65.09 2.64 -16.27
CA SER A 687 -66.31 3.34 -15.86
C SER A 687 -67.24 2.57 -14.92
N ASP A 688 -67.22 1.23 -14.98
CA ASP A 688 -68.19 0.38 -14.26
C ASP A 688 -67.59 -0.88 -13.62
N MET A 689 -66.45 -1.38 -14.13
CA MET A 689 -65.83 -2.64 -13.71
C MET A 689 -66.74 -3.89 -13.78
N GLU A 690 -67.86 -3.80 -14.52
CA GLU A 690 -68.83 -4.88 -14.74
C GLU A 690 -68.86 -5.33 -16.22
N THR A 691 -68.51 -4.45 -17.15
CA THR A 691 -68.60 -4.71 -18.60
C THR A 691 -67.21 -4.90 -19.21
N ILE A 692 -67.06 -5.91 -20.07
CA ILE A 692 -65.77 -6.30 -20.66
C ILE A 692 -65.73 -5.98 -22.16
N ASP A 693 -64.61 -5.42 -22.64
CA ASP A 693 -64.29 -5.38 -24.06
C ASP A 693 -63.83 -6.75 -24.56
N TYR A 694 -64.81 -7.59 -24.87
CA TYR A 694 -64.62 -8.90 -25.48
C TYR A 694 -63.91 -8.87 -26.85
N ALA A 695 -63.88 -7.73 -27.54
CA ALA A 695 -63.22 -7.61 -28.84
C ALA A 695 -61.71 -7.34 -28.65
N GLY A 696 -61.36 -6.33 -27.84
CA GLY A 696 -59.99 -6.04 -27.45
C GLY A 696 -59.30 -7.21 -26.73
N LEU A 697 -60.04 -7.94 -25.88
CA LEU A 697 -59.54 -9.13 -25.19
C LEU A 697 -59.08 -10.21 -26.19
N LEU A 698 -59.95 -10.59 -27.14
CA LEU A 698 -59.63 -11.65 -28.10
C LEU A 698 -58.59 -11.23 -29.14
N ASP A 699 -58.53 -9.94 -29.52
CA ASP A 699 -57.46 -9.42 -30.37
C ASP A 699 -56.10 -9.39 -29.65
N THR A 700 -56.08 -9.09 -28.35
CA THR A 700 -54.85 -9.08 -27.55
C THR A 700 -54.36 -10.50 -27.29
N LEU A 701 -55.25 -11.41 -26.87
CA LEU A 701 -54.94 -12.84 -26.70
C LEU A 701 -54.38 -13.45 -27.99
N ARG A 702 -54.91 -13.07 -29.16
CA ARG A 702 -54.40 -13.49 -30.47
C ARG A 702 -52.97 -13.02 -30.74
N LYS A 703 -52.56 -11.86 -30.20
CA LYS A 703 -51.22 -11.29 -30.39
C LYS A 703 -50.19 -11.85 -29.42
N SER A 704 -50.61 -12.24 -28.21
CA SER A 704 -49.74 -12.86 -27.19
C SER A 704 -49.75 -14.39 -27.18
N ALA A 705 -50.63 -15.03 -27.95
CA ALA A 705 -50.63 -16.48 -28.15
C ALA A 705 -49.62 -16.91 -29.22
N GLY A 706 -48.57 -17.63 -28.82
CA GLY A 706 -47.64 -18.28 -29.76
C GLY A 706 -48.30 -19.35 -30.66
N GLU A 707 -49.37 -19.99 -30.17
CA GLU A 707 -50.19 -20.94 -30.92
C GLU A 707 -51.67 -20.54 -30.91
N LYS A 708 -52.36 -20.74 -32.05
CA LYS A 708 -53.80 -20.44 -32.17
C LYS A 708 -54.65 -21.33 -31.25
N GLU A 709 -54.11 -22.49 -30.93
CA GLU A 709 -54.61 -23.52 -30.05
C GLU A 709 -54.92 -22.98 -28.65
N LEU A 710 -54.13 -22.02 -28.15
CA LEU A 710 -54.39 -21.33 -26.88
C LEU A 710 -55.71 -20.55 -26.91
N VAL A 711 -56.06 -19.92 -28.03
CA VAL A 711 -57.34 -19.20 -28.17
C VAL A 711 -58.53 -20.19 -28.11
N TYR A 712 -58.36 -21.40 -28.62
CA TYR A 712 -59.37 -22.46 -28.49
C TYR A 712 -59.47 -23.02 -27.06
N GLN A 713 -58.36 -23.04 -26.32
CA GLN A 713 -58.35 -23.35 -24.88
C GLN A 713 -59.05 -22.24 -24.07
N PHE A 714 -58.83 -20.97 -24.39
CA PHE A 714 -59.53 -19.83 -23.77
C PHE A 714 -61.04 -19.91 -23.99
N PHE A 715 -61.50 -20.19 -25.22
CA PHE A 715 -62.92 -20.41 -25.48
C PHE A 715 -63.49 -21.54 -24.64
N ALA A 716 -62.78 -22.66 -24.49
CA ALA A 716 -63.23 -23.80 -23.66
C ALA A 716 -63.23 -23.50 -22.15
N TRP A 717 -62.28 -22.70 -21.67
CA TRP A 717 -62.24 -22.21 -20.29
C TRP A 717 -63.40 -21.25 -20.00
N SER A 718 -63.68 -20.31 -20.90
CA SER A 718 -64.72 -19.29 -20.74
C SER A 718 -66.15 -19.84 -20.58
N GLU A 719 -66.42 -21.08 -21.02
CA GLU A 719 -67.72 -21.76 -20.80
C GLU A 719 -67.97 -22.07 -19.30
N ARG A 720 -66.94 -21.92 -18.45
CA ARG A 720 -67.00 -22.12 -16.99
C ARG A 720 -66.86 -20.84 -16.16
N HIS A 721 -66.63 -19.68 -16.80
CA HIS A 721 -66.38 -18.41 -16.09
C HIS A 721 -67.58 -17.46 -16.18
N GLU A 722 -67.91 -16.78 -15.08
CA GLU A 722 -69.18 -16.06 -14.93
C GLU A 722 -69.29 -14.83 -15.84
N ASP A 723 -68.21 -14.06 -16.00
CA ASP A 723 -68.12 -12.87 -16.88
C ASP A 723 -68.55 -13.09 -18.34
N PHE A 724 -68.42 -14.32 -18.83
CA PHE A 724 -68.73 -14.69 -20.22
C PHE A 724 -70.12 -15.30 -20.34
N MET A 725 -70.77 -15.65 -19.22
CA MET A 725 -71.93 -16.54 -19.17
C MET A 725 -73.19 -15.84 -18.63
N ARG A 726 -74.34 -16.21 -19.18
CA ARG A 726 -75.68 -15.81 -18.71
C ARG A 726 -76.55 -17.06 -18.58
N PRO A 727 -77.67 -17.02 -17.83
CA PRO A 727 -78.56 -18.19 -17.65
C PRO A 727 -79.08 -18.86 -18.94
N ARG A 728 -78.99 -18.19 -20.10
CA ARG A 728 -79.41 -18.72 -21.41
C ARG A 728 -78.25 -19.07 -22.37
N GLY A 729 -76.99 -18.87 -21.98
CA GLY A 729 -75.79 -19.11 -22.80
C GLY A 729 -74.77 -17.96 -22.66
N PHE A 730 -73.75 -17.92 -23.51
CA PHE A 730 -72.75 -16.85 -23.52
C PHE A 730 -73.38 -15.45 -23.65
N VAL A 731 -72.68 -14.43 -23.12
CA VAL A 731 -72.99 -13.01 -23.33
C VAL A 731 -73.03 -12.73 -24.84
N PRO A 732 -74.08 -12.09 -25.39
CA PRO A 732 -74.23 -11.91 -26.85
C PRO A 732 -73.05 -11.17 -27.53
N ALA A 733 -72.46 -10.20 -26.84
CA ALA A 733 -71.27 -9.49 -27.32
C ALA A 733 -70.06 -10.43 -27.45
N TYR A 734 -69.82 -11.31 -26.47
CA TYR A 734 -68.76 -12.31 -26.52
C TYR A 734 -68.99 -13.36 -27.61
N ALA A 735 -70.21 -13.88 -27.76
CA ALA A 735 -70.55 -14.80 -28.85
C ALA A 735 -70.34 -14.16 -30.25
N THR A 736 -70.57 -12.85 -30.37
CA THR A 736 -70.25 -12.07 -31.57
C THR A 736 -68.74 -11.91 -31.76
N ALA A 737 -67.98 -11.66 -30.70
CA ALA A 737 -66.53 -11.55 -30.74
C ALA A 737 -65.85 -12.87 -31.17
N ILE A 738 -66.27 -14.01 -30.62
CA ILE A 738 -65.84 -15.35 -31.07
C ILE A 738 -66.13 -15.53 -32.57
N THR A 739 -67.33 -15.14 -33.01
CA THR A 739 -67.74 -15.26 -34.43
C THR A 739 -66.88 -14.39 -35.35
N ASN A 740 -66.51 -13.18 -34.92
CA ASN A 740 -65.62 -12.29 -35.66
C ASN A 740 -64.18 -12.81 -35.70
N TYR A 741 -63.65 -13.37 -34.60
CA TYR A 741 -62.31 -13.97 -34.56
C TYR A 741 -62.13 -15.03 -35.66
N PHE A 742 -63.01 -16.03 -35.75
CA PHE A 742 -62.94 -17.04 -36.82
C PHE A 742 -63.20 -16.45 -38.21
N ARG A 743 -64.01 -15.38 -38.33
CA ARG A 743 -64.25 -14.71 -39.61
C ARG A 743 -63.02 -13.95 -40.13
N GLN A 744 -62.21 -13.37 -39.24
CA GLN A 744 -61.13 -12.45 -39.59
C GLN A 744 -59.72 -13.06 -39.48
N HIS A 745 -59.51 -14.04 -38.59
CA HIS A 745 -58.15 -14.49 -38.20
C HIS A 745 -57.93 -16.00 -38.32
N ASP A 746 -58.96 -16.83 -38.17
CA ASP A 746 -58.87 -18.23 -38.58
C ASP A 746 -60.18 -18.77 -39.20
N ARG A 747 -60.28 -18.59 -40.52
CA ARG A 747 -61.42 -19.06 -41.32
C ARG A 747 -61.39 -20.57 -41.59
N ASP A 748 -60.26 -21.22 -41.34
CA ASP A 748 -59.95 -22.58 -41.78
C ASP A 748 -59.78 -23.58 -40.63
N ALA A 749 -59.77 -23.12 -39.37
CA ALA A 749 -59.71 -23.91 -38.15
C ALA A 749 -60.59 -25.17 -38.18
N PHE A 750 -61.84 -25.04 -38.63
CA PHE A 750 -62.81 -26.15 -38.70
C PHE A 750 -62.54 -27.18 -39.81
N LYS A 751 -61.57 -26.93 -40.71
CA LYS A 751 -61.07 -27.89 -41.70
C LYS A 751 -60.06 -28.87 -41.10
N SER A 752 -59.26 -28.44 -40.11
CA SER A 752 -58.25 -29.30 -39.47
C SER A 752 -58.91 -30.49 -38.74
N ARG A 753 -58.48 -31.71 -39.09
CA ARG A 753 -58.99 -32.94 -38.46
C ARG A 753 -58.53 -33.07 -37.00
N ALA A 754 -57.35 -32.54 -36.65
CA ALA A 754 -56.82 -32.52 -35.30
C ALA A 754 -57.64 -31.58 -34.41
N ASN A 755 -57.66 -30.28 -34.74
CA ASN A 755 -58.36 -29.23 -33.97
C ASN A 755 -59.85 -29.55 -33.79
N ARG A 756 -60.48 -30.13 -34.82
CA ARG A 756 -61.88 -30.55 -34.75
C ARG A 756 -62.12 -31.66 -33.72
N ASN A 757 -61.19 -32.59 -33.55
CA ASN A 757 -61.31 -33.71 -32.61
C ASN A 757 -60.81 -33.34 -31.19
N GLN A 758 -59.89 -32.39 -31.09
CA GLN A 758 -59.26 -31.98 -29.82
C GLN A 758 -60.01 -30.85 -29.12
N TYR A 759 -60.38 -29.80 -29.85
CA TYR A 759 -61.00 -28.59 -29.28
C TYR A 759 -62.49 -28.45 -29.66
N PHE A 760 -62.85 -28.60 -30.94
CA PHE A 760 -64.21 -28.24 -31.39
C PHE A 760 -65.29 -29.30 -31.11
N SER A 761 -64.95 -30.60 -31.03
CA SER A 761 -65.88 -31.67 -30.65
C SER A 761 -65.97 -31.90 -29.13
N LYS A 762 -64.95 -31.51 -28.37
CA LYS A 762 -64.89 -31.64 -26.90
C LYS A 762 -65.45 -30.42 -26.17
N ALA A 763 -65.67 -29.31 -26.88
CA ALA A 763 -66.38 -28.12 -26.39
C ALA A 763 -67.76 -28.48 -25.80
N GLY A 764 -68.20 -27.74 -24.79
CA GLY A 764 -69.46 -27.97 -24.11
C GLY A 764 -70.68 -27.51 -24.91
N PRO A 765 -71.90 -27.73 -24.38
CA PRO A 765 -73.14 -27.54 -25.13
C PRO A 765 -73.40 -26.10 -25.60
N ARG A 766 -72.90 -25.08 -24.88
CA ARG A 766 -73.06 -23.66 -25.24
C ARG A 766 -72.04 -23.25 -26.29
N LEU A 767 -70.78 -23.66 -26.13
CA LEU A 767 -69.72 -23.35 -27.09
C LEU A 767 -69.92 -24.09 -28.43
N GLN A 768 -70.44 -25.32 -28.39
CA GLN A 768 -70.89 -26.00 -29.60
C GLN A 768 -72.01 -25.26 -30.34
N ALA A 769 -72.88 -24.49 -29.67
CA ALA A 769 -73.92 -23.72 -30.35
C ALA A 769 -73.30 -22.58 -31.17
N VAL A 770 -72.36 -21.84 -30.57
CA VAL A 770 -71.59 -20.79 -31.26
C VAL A 770 -70.78 -21.39 -32.41
N TYR A 771 -70.04 -22.48 -32.21
CA TYR A 771 -69.29 -23.15 -33.29
C TYR A 771 -70.20 -23.67 -34.43
N LYS A 772 -71.44 -24.09 -34.15
CA LYS A 772 -72.42 -24.47 -35.19
C LYS A 772 -72.89 -23.26 -36.00
N GLN A 773 -73.03 -22.08 -35.38
CA GLN A 773 -73.32 -20.82 -36.06
C GLN A 773 -72.13 -20.37 -36.92
N VAL A 774 -70.92 -20.27 -36.34
CA VAL A 774 -69.68 -19.88 -37.03
C VAL A 774 -69.41 -20.77 -38.25
N ARG A 775 -69.56 -22.09 -38.12
CA ARG A 775 -69.40 -23.04 -39.24
C ARG A 775 -70.51 -22.91 -40.29
N GLY A 776 -71.69 -22.43 -39.90
CA GLY A 776 -72.74 -22.01 -40.84
C GLY A 776 -72.32 -20.78 -41.63
N ASP A 777 -71.84 -19.74 -40.95
CA ASP A 777 -71.47 -18.47 -41.57
C ASP A 777 -70.24 -18.56 -42.47
N LEU A 778 -69.23 -19.33 -42.08
CA LEU A 778 -68.01 -19.61 -42.86
C LEU A 778 -68.23 -20.57 -44.05
N SER A 779 -69.37 -21.26 -44.14
CA SER A 779 -69.63 -22.20 -45.24
C SER A 779 -69.71 -21.48 -46.60
N SER A 780 -69.19 -22.13 -47.65
CA SER A 780 -69.14 -21.55 -49.00
C SER A 780 -70.56 -21.31 -49.56
N PRO A 781 -70.75 -20.35 -50.50
CA PRO A 781 -72.08 -20.01 -51.00
C PRO A 781 -72.88 -21.21 -51.54
N LEU A 782 -72.22 -22.14 -52.23
CA LEU A 782 -72.80 -23.38 -52.73
C LEU A 782 -73.32 -24.30 -51.60
N ALA A 783 -72.63 -24.35 -50.46
CA ALA A 783 -73.06 -25.15 -49.30
C ALA A 783 -74.28 -24.57 -48.58
N LYS A 784 -74.51 -23.26 -48.66
CA LYS A 784 -75.72 -22.61 -48.12
C LYS A 784 -76.95 -22.94 -48.97
N LEU A 785 -76.80 -22.96 -50.30
CA LEU A 785 -77.88 -23.31 -51.24
C LEU A 785 -78.35 -24.78 -51.07
N PHE A 786 -77.43 -25.71 -50.85
CA PHE A 786 -77.72 -27.15 -50.80
C PHE A 786 -78.44 -27.63 -49.51
N ARG A 787 -78.72 -26.75 -48.55
CA ARG A 787 -79.27 -27.13 -47.24
C ARG A 787 -80.79 -27.04 -47.12
N GLN A 788 -81.48 -26.46 -48.11
CA GLN A 788 -82.87 -26.01 -47.97
C GLN A 788 -83.94 -26.97 -48.55
N ASN A 789 -83.58 -27.90 -49.44
CA ASN A 789 -84.49 -28.93 -49.98
C ASN A 789 -83.97 -30.35 -49.72
N ARG A 790 -84.86 -31.33 -49.51
CA ARG A 790 -84.52 -32.70 -49.10
C ARG A 790 -85.14 -33.79 -50.00
N LYS A 791 -84.27 -34.58 -50.63
CA LYS A 791 -84.51 -35.95 -51.15
C LYS A 791 -85.49 -36.07 -52.35
N PRO A 792 -85.53 -37.22 -53.06
CA PRO A 792 -84.35 -37.98 -53.56
C PRO A 792 -84.54 -38.51 -55.00
N PHE A 793 -83.44 -38.82 -55.69
CA PHE A 793 -83.43 -39.95 -56.63
C PHE A 793 -82.07 -40.64 -56.69
N LEU A 794 -82.03 -41.79 -57.36
CA LEU A 794 -80.98 -42.81 -57.33
C LEU A 794 -80.48 -43.13 -58.76
N PHE A 795 -79.34 -43.84 -58.85
CA PHE A 795 -78.73 -44.42 -60.06
C PHE A 795 -78.20 -43.37 -61.08
N SER A 796 -76.92 -43.30 -61.47
CA SER A 796 -75.83 -44.27 -61.82
C SER A 796 -75.64 -44.39 -63.34
N ILE A 797 -74.56 -45.06 -63.77
CA ILE A 797 -74.08 -45.19 -65.16
C ILE A 797 -73.32 -43.90 -65.58
N ILE A 798 -71.97 -43.83 -65.69
CA ILE A 798 -70.89 -44.73 -66.18
C ILE A 798 -70.88 -44.84 -67.71
N ILE A 799 -69.68 -44.79 -68.33
CA ILE A 799 -69.39 -44.87 -69.78
C ILE A 799 -69.72 -43.60 -70.60
N ALA A 800 -68.81 -43.28 -71.52
CA ALA A 800 -68.85 -42.23 -72.56
C ALA A 800 -68.95 -40.76 -72.03
N PHE A 801 -68.03 -39.83 -72.32
CA PHE A 801 -66.84 -39.78 -73.19
C PHE A 801 -65.64 -39.26 -72.37
N ALA A 802 -64.38 -39.72 -72.42
CA ALA A 802 -63.61 -40.53 -73.37
C ALA A 802 -63.26 -39.87 -74.73
N ILE A 803 -61.98 -39.98 -75.14
CA ILE A 803 -61.43 -39.71 -76.49
C ILE A 803 -61.21 -38.23 -76.90
N LEU A 804 -60.05 -37.66 -76.53
CA LEU A 804 -59.08 -36.83 -77.30
C LEU A 804 -58.12 -36.13 -76.29
N MET A 805 -56.79 -36.08 -76.43
CA MET A 805 -55.88 -36.76 -77.36
C MET A 805 -54.45 -36.85 -76.77
N VAL A 806 -53.83 -38.04 -76.86
CA VAL A 806 -52.42 -38.37 -77.28
C VAL A 806 -51.22 -37.56 -76.75
N GLY A 807 -50.08 -38.16 -76.35
CA GLY A 807 -49.67 -39.59 -76.34
C GLY A 807 -48.60 -39.87 -75.25
N ILE A 808 -48.49 -41.07 -74.67
CA ILE A 808 -47.87 -42.33 -75.18
C ILE A 808 -46.33 -42.18 -75.32
N GLY A 809 -45.47 -43.00 -74.69
CA GLY A 809 -45.59 -44.14 -73.73
C GLY A 809 -44.16 -44.55 -73.27
N GLY A 810 -43.85 -45.58 -72.47
CA GLY A 810 -44.57 -46.59 -71.67
C GLY A 810 -43.74 -46.89 -70.39
N LEU A 811 -43.98 -47.89 -69.53
CA LEU A 811 -44.37 -49.30 -69.76
C LEU A 811 -45.23 -49.85 -68.58
N LEU A 812 -45.62 -51.14 -68.65
CA LEU A 812 -46.38 -51.88 -67.61
C LEU A 812 -45.45 -52.25 -66.42
N ALA A 813 -45.83 -52.26 -65.13
CA ALA A 813 -47.06 -52.58 -64.38
C ALA A 813 -47.23 -54.06 -63.97
N LEU A 814 -46.96 -54.38 -62.68
CA LEU A 814 -47.53 -55.51 -61.92
C LEU A 814 -47.12 -55.49 -60.42
N GLY A 815 -48.05 -55.81 -59.50
CA GLY A 815 -47.74 -56.86 -58.50
C GLY A 815 -47.30 -56.56 -57.05
N GLY A 816 -47.77 -55.50 -56.37
CA GLY A 816 -47.83 -55.46 -54.89
C GLY A 816 -46.50 -55.41 -54.10
N GLY A 817 -46.60 -55.58 -52.77
CA GLY A 817 -45.48 -55.46 -51.82
C GLY A 817 -45.78 -54.45 -50.70
N ASP A 818 -45.37 -54.77 -49.47
CA ASP A 818 -45.55 -53.94 -48.28
C ASP A 818 -44.17 -53.44 -47.78
N LYS A 819 -44.13 -52.24 -47.19
CA LYS A 819 -42.95 -51.56 -46.57
C LYS A 819 -41.76 -51.13 -47.48
N PRO A 820 -41.01 -50.08 -47.08
CA PRO A 820 -39.66 -49.76 -47.57
C PRO A 820 -38.53 -50.12 -46.56
N GLU A 821 -37.50 -50.83 -47.03
CA GLU A 821 -36.29 -51.33 -46.32
C GLU A 821 -35.13 -51.34 -47.38
N GLU A 822 -33.79 -51.36 -47.15
CA GLU A 822 -32.89 -51.62 -46.00
C GLU A 822 -32.16 -50.33 -45.54
N GLY A 823 -30.84 -50.12 -45.29
CA GLY A 823 -29.54 -50.85 -45.30
C GLY A 823 -28.39 -49.87 -44.90
N ALA A 824 -27.16 -50.17 -44.41
CA ALA A 824 -26.26 -51.35 -44.42
C ALA A 824 -25.45 -51.57 -45.73
N ASN A 825 -24.14 -51.90 -45.76
CA ASN A 825 -23.07 -51.86 -44.73
C ASN A 825 -21.63 -52.05 -45.31
N LEU A 826 -20.63 -51.24 -44.89
CA LEU A 826 -19.16 -51.54 -44.78
C LEU A 826 -18.37 -51.99 -46.05
N PRO A 827 -17.00 -52.17 -46.04
CA PRO A 827 -15.95 -52.06 -45.01
C PRO A 827 -14.84 -51.00 -45.32
N GLY A 828 -13.61 -51.10 -44.75
CA GLY A 828 -12.53 -50.09 -44.87
C GLY A 828 -11.06 -50.59 -44.73
N ALA A 829 -10.16 -49.68 -44.31
CA ALA A 829 -8.65 -49.75 -44.30
C ALA A 829 -7.98 -49.46 -45.67
N THR A 830 -6.81 -48.80 -45.82
CA THR A 830 -5.83 -48.21 -44.85
C THR A 830 -5.00 -47.06 -45.49
N ASP A 831 -4.06 -46.48 -44.71
CA ASP A 831 -2.86 -45.69 -45.09
C ASP A 831 -2.94 -44.16 -45.33
N GLY A 832 -1.88 -43.47 -44.86
CA GLY A 832 -1.59 -42.03 -45.05
C GLY A 832 -0.35 -41.80 -45.95
N PRO A 833 0.27 -40.59 -46.01
CA PRO A 833 0.61 -39.76 -44.85
C PRO A 833 0.18 -38.28 -44.94
N GLY A 834 0.40 -37.50 -43.88
CA GLY A 834 -0.09 -36.12 -43.75
C GLY A 834 0.88 -35.01 -44.20
N LEU A 835 0.42 -33.77 -44.01
CA LEU A 835 1.21 -32.54 -44.02
C LEU A 835 0.61 -31.56 -43.00
N THR A 836 1.46 -30.83 -42.27
CA THR A 836 1.05 -29.93 -41.19
C THR A 836 0.80 -28.51 -41.68
N THR A 837 -0.24 -27.87 -41.15
CA THR A 837 -0.42 -26.42 -41.18
C THR A 837 -0.26 -25.90 -39.75
N PRO A 838 0.48 -24.80 -39.47
CA PRO A 838 0.66 -24.32 -38.11
C PRO A 838 -0.67 -23.90 -37.49
N GLY A 839 -1.01 -24.46 -36.32
CA GLY A 839 -2.08 -23.91 -35.50
C GLY A 839 -1.62 -22.58 -34.91
N VAL A 840 -2.40 -21.52 -35.10
CA VAL A 840 -2.22 -20.28 -34.36
C VAL A 840 -2.58 -20.58 -32.91
N ALA A 841 -1.60 -20.52 -32.02
CA ALA A 841 -1.84 -20.71 -30.59
C ALA A 841 -2.65 -19.53 -30.06
N ILE A 842 -3.89 -19.79 -29.65
CA ILE A 842 -4.68 -18.86 -28.86
C ILE A 842 -4.00 -18.79 -27.49
N PRO A 843 -3.57 -17.61 -26.99
CA PRO A 843 -2.84 -17.52 -25.74
C PRO A 843 -3.80 -17.69 -24.55
N ASP A 844 -3.40 -18.44 -23.52
CA ASP A 844 -4.22 -18.66 -22.31
C ASP A 844 -4.46 -17.38 -21.48
N THR A 845 -3.74 -16.31 -21.78
CA THR A 845 -3.89 -14.98 -21.18
C THR A 845 -3.75 -13.90 -22.25
N LEU A 846 -4.71 -12.99 -22.30
CA LEU A 846 -4.69 -11.79 -23.14
C LEU A 846 -4.44 -10.57 -22.25
N VAL A 847 -3.61 -9.61 -22.71
CA VAL A 847 -3.19 -8.46 -21.89
C VAL A 847 -3.21 -7.18 -22.73
N TYR A 848 -3.93 -6.16 -22.29
CA TYR A 848 -3.96 -4.84 -22.92
C TYR A 848 -3.81 -3.72 -21.89
N ALA A 849 -3.44 -2.53 -22.36
CA ALA A 849 -3.45 -1.31 -21.56
C ALA A 849 -4.76 -0.55 -21.79
N ALA A 850 -5.31 0.03 -20.72
CA ALA A 850 -6.47 0.91 -20.77
C ALA A 850 -6.21 2.14 -19.88
N LYS A 851 -6.52 3.35 -20.37
CA LYS A 851 -6.48 4.56 -19.54
C LYS A 851 -7.72 4.61 -18.66
N GLN A 852 -7.53 4.87 -17.37
CA GLN A 852 -8.61 5.08 -16.41
C GLN A 852 -8.40 6.42 -15.71
N GLU A 853 -9.48 7.07 -15.30
CA GLU A 853 -9.41 8.20 -14.39
C GLU A 853 -9.27 7.66 -12.95
N GLY A 854 -8.14 7.96 -12.31
CA GLY A 854 -7.82 7.57 -10.95
C GLY A 854 -8.65 8.36 -9.92
N VAL A 855 -8.59 7.94 -8.66
CA VAL A 855 -9.37 8.54 -7.56
C VAL A 855 -9.09 10.04 -7.39
N ASP A 856 -7.89 10.49 -7.75
CA ASP A 856 -7.44 11.89 -7.66
C ASP A 856 -7.74 12.73 -8.92
N GLY A 857 -8.55 12.23 -9.87
CA GLY A 857 -8.86 12.92 -11.13
C GLY A 857 -7.70 13.03 -12.13
N LYS A 858 -6.62 12.25 -11.92
CA LYS A 858 -5.52 12.08 -12.88
C LYS A 858 -5.77 10.84 -13.74
N GLN A 859 -5.40 10.91 -15.01
CA GLN A 859 -5.33 9.71 -15.86
C GLN A 859 -4.21 8.79 -15.34
N THR A 860 -4.49 7.50 -15.22
CA THR A 860 -3.49 6.45 -14.98
C THR A 860 -3.63 5.35 -16.02
N THR A 861 -2.53 4.68 -16.36
CA THR A 861 -2.55 3.50 -17.23
C THR A 861 -2.76 2.25 -16.39
N THR A 862 -3.86 1.56 -16.67
CA THR A 862 -4.16 0.24 -16.11
C THR A 862 -3.76 -0.87 -17.09
N LEU A 863 -3.25 -1.98 -16.56
CA LEU A 863 -3.01 -3.21 -17.31
C LEU A 863 -4.12 -4.22 -17.00
N VAL A 864 -4.85 -4.65 -18.02
CA VAL A 864 -5.95 -5.60 -17.89
C VAL A 864 -5.51 -6.97 -18.40
N PHE A 865 -5.37 -7.92 -17.48
CA PHE A 865 -5.10 -9.32 -17.76
C PHE A 865 -6.42 -10.08 -17.84
N ARG A 866 -6.64 -10.80 -18.95
CA ARG A 866 -7.84 -11.58 -19.27
C ARG A 866 -7.46 -13.05 -19.35
N PHE A 867 -8.13 -13.91 -18.60
CA PHE A 867 -7.82 -15.35 -18.48
C PHE A 867 -8.99 -16.22 -18.95
N THR A 868 -8.66 -17.30 -19.66
CA THR A 868 -9.61 -18.38 -19.98
C THR A 868 -10.05 -19.10 -18.71
N ASP A 869 -9.08 -19.51 -17.88
CA ASP A 869 -9.28 -20.31 -16.67
C ASP A 869 -9.41 -19.45 -15.38
N ALA A 870 -10.38 -19.82 -14.53
CA ALA A 870 -10.70 -19.10 -13.29
C ALA A 870 -9.72 -19.41 -12.14
N ALA A 871 -9.12 -20.60 -12.11
CA ALA A 871 -8.13 -20.98 -11.11
C ALA A 871 -6.79 -20.28 -11.38
N ILE A 872 -6.36 -20.22 -12.65
CA ILE A 872 -5.17 -19.44 -13.07
C ILE A 872 -5.35 -17.96 -12.70
N CYS A 873 -6.51 -17.37 -13.00
CA CYS A 873 -6.85 -16.01 -12.59
C CYS A 873 -6.76 -15.83 -11.06
N SER A 874 -7.30 -16.77 -10.27
CA SER A 874 -7.29 -16.67 -8.81
C SER A 874 -5.92 -16.87 -8.16
N ALA A 875 -4.98 -17.51 -8.87
CA ALA A 875 -3.60 -17.69 -8.44
C ALA A 875 -2.66 -16.55 -8.89
N PHE A 876 -3.15 -15.61 -9.71
CA PHE A 876 -2.36 -14.52 -10.27
C PHE A 876 -2.26 -13.35 -9.28
N SER A 877 -1.16 -13.28 -8.53
CA SER A 877 -0.87 -12.25 -7.53
C SER A 877 0.39 -11.45 -7.90
N PRO A 878 0.26 -10.31 -8.62
CA PRO A 878 1.38 -9.50 -9.06
C PRO A 878 1.98 -8.63 -7.94
N GLU A 879 3.13 -9.02 -7.39
CA GLU A 879 3.90 -8.18 -6.44
C GLU A 879 4.69 -7.07 -7.15
N THR A 880 5.24 -7.37 -8.33
CA THR A 880 5.95 -6.46 -9.21
C THR A 880 5.57 -6.69 -10.67
N VAL A 881 5.62 -5.61 -11.47
CA VAL A 881 5.40 -5.65 -12.91
C VAL A 881 6.55 -4.90 -13.58
N ALA A 882 7.16 -5.46 -14.62
CA ALA A 882 8.17 -4.79 -15.43
C ALA A 882 7.67 -4.64 -16.87
N VAL A 883 7.55 -3.40 -17.35
CA VAL A 883 7.10 -3.10 -18.71
C VAL A 883 8.31 -2.74 -19.57
N VAL A 884 8.50 -3.48 -20.65
CA VAL A 884 9.52 -3.24 -21.67
C VAL A 884 8.83 -2.57 -22.86
N ALA A 885 9.15 -1.30 -23.09
CA ALA A 885 8.64 -0.54 -24.22
C ALA A 885 9.31 -0.98 -25.54
N ALA A 886 8.75 -0.55 -26.67
CA ALA A 886 9.20 -0.97 -28.01
C ALA A 886 10.64 -0.50 -28.36
N ASP A 887 11.14 0.52 -27.68
CA ASP A 887 12.51 1.04 -27.74
C ASP A 887 13.54 0.24 -26.90
N ARG A 888 13.05 -0.71 -26.08
CA ARG A 888 13.76 -1.57 -25.10
C ARG A 888 14.08 -0.92 -23.75
N GLU A 889 13.59 0.27 -23.43
CA GLU A 889 13.65 0.74 -22.05
C GLU A 889 12.72 -0.12 -21.17
N THR A 890 13.17 -0.49 -19.97
CA THR A 890 12.45 -1.37 -19.04
C THR A 890 12.16 -0.62 -17.76
N LYS A 891 10.89 -0.36 -17.48
CA LYS A 891 10.44 0.31 -16.25
C LYS A 891 9.77 -0.71 -15.32
N GLU A 892 10.26 -0.79 -14.09
CA GLU A 892 9.70 -1.67 -13.05
C GLU A 892 8.77 -0.89 -12.12
N TYR A 893 7.70 -1.54 -11.70
CA TYR A 893 6.64 -1.01 -10.85
C TYR A 893 6.40 -2.00 -9.69
N SER A 894 6.25 -1.48 -8.47
CA SER A 894 6.18 -2.26 -7.23
C SER A 894 5.21 -1.63 -6.23
N GLY A 895 4.61 -2.43 -5.35
CA GLY A 895 3.59 -1.94 -4.40
C GLY A 895 2.24 -1.66 -5.07
N LEU A 896 1.96 -2.37 -6.17
CA LEU A 896 0.82 -2.17 -7.05
C LEU A 896 -0.49 -2.61 -6.40
N THR A 897 -1.58 -1.88 -6.71
CA THR A 897 -2.94 -2.33 -6.39
C THR A 897 -3.50 -3.11 -7.57
N PHE A 898 -4.13 -4.26 -7.29
CA PHE A 898 -4.78 -5.08 -8.31
C PHE A 898 -6.17 -5.54 -7.87
N ILE A 899 -7.08 -5.65 -8.83
CA ILE A 899 -8.49 -6.01 -8.62
C ILE A 899 -8.77 -7.31 -9.41
N PRO A 900 -8.80 -8.48 -8.74
CA PRO A 900 -9.20 -9.73 -9.38
C PRO A 900 -10.72 -9.82 -9.55
N SER A 901 -11.14 -10.50 -10.61
CA SER A 901 -12.53 -10.78 -10.98
C SER A 901 -12.57 -12.13 -11.69
N CYS A 902 -12.34 -13.18 -10.89
CA CYS A 902 -12.26 -14.57 -11.32
C CYS A 902 -13.50 -15.31 -10.82
N THR A 903 -14.27 -15.96 -11.69
CA THR A 903 -15.58 -16.54 -11.34
C THR A 903 -15.67 -17.98 -11.80
N ALA A 904 -15.65 -18.94 -10.86
CA ALA A 904 -15.89 -20.34 -11.17
C ALA A 904 -17.39 -20.59 -11.48
N ALA A 905 -17.66 -21.36 -12.53
CA ALA A 905 -19.03 -21.76 -12.87
C ALA A 905 -19.60 -22.75 -11.83
N PRO A 906 -20.90 -22.66 -11.48
CA PRO A 906 -21.50 -23.55 -10.50
C PRO A 906 -21.61 -24.99 -11.03
N ALA A 907 -21.10 -25.95 -10.26
CA ALA A 907 -21.17 -27.37 -10.60
C ALA A 907 -22.61 -27.91 -10.54
N ALA A 908 -22.97 -28.77 -11.50
CA ALA A 908 -24.29 -29.41 -11.54
C ALA A 908 -24.40 -30.54 -10.50
N THR A 909 -25.52 -30.57 -9.76
CA THR A 909 -25.82 -31.57 -8.73
C THR A 909 -26.32 -32.89 -9.33
N PRO A 910 -25.73 -34.06 -9.01
CA PRO A 910 -26.34 -35.36 -9.26
C PRO A 910 -27.41 -35.71 -8.21
N GLU A 911 -28.36 -36.58 -8.59
CA GLU A 911 -29.45 -37.03 -7.71
C GLU A 911 -29.05 -38.17 -6.76
N ALA A 912 -29.98 -38.56 -5.87
CA ALA A 912 -29.73 -39.38 -4.69
C ALA A 912 -29.50 -40.88 -4.92
N GLY A 913 -28.76 -41.50 -4.00
CA GLY A 913 -28.74 -42.94 -3.69
C GLY A 913 -28.72 -43.13 -2.16
N THR A 914 -29.24 -44.25 -1.65
CA THR A 914 -29.56 -44.44 -0.22
C THR A 914 -28.63 -45.43 0.51
N ASP A 915 -28.73 -45.37 1.84
CA ASP A 915 -28.27 -46.37 2.83
C ASP A 915 -26.74 -46.45 3.07
N GLU A 916 -26.21 -46.70 4.28
CA GLU A 916 -26.84 -47.09 5.56
C GLU A 916 -26.07 -46.47 6.79
N SER A 917 -26.48 -46.80 8.01
CA SER A 917 -25.98 -46.39 9.36
C SER A 917 -24.44 -46.30 9.53
N ASP A 918 -23.88 -45.46 10.44
CA ASP A 918 -24.12 -45.51 11.90
C ASP A 918 -23.76 -44.21 12.67
N ALA A 919 -24.09 -44.16 13.98
CA ALA A 919 -23.86 -43.03 14.90
C ALA A 919 -22.44 -43.06 15.56
N SER A 920 -21.94 -42.05 16.30
CA SER A 920 -22.48 -40.85 16.96
C SER A 920 -21.28 -39.87 17.25
N ALA A 921 -21.33 -38.67 17.85
CA ALA A 921 -22.34 -37.96 18.65
C ALA A 921 -22.10 -36.41 18.67
N SER A 922 -22.75 -35.72 19.62
CA SER A 922 -22.45 -34.37 20.18
C SER A 922 -22.79 -34.43 21.69
N PRO A 923 -22.28 -33.56 22.62
CA PRO A 923 -22.37 -32.08 22.65
C PRO A 923 -21.05 -31.38 23.08
N GLY A 924 -20.93 -30.07 23.31
CA GLY A 924 -21.87 -28.93 23.17
C GLY A 924 -21.82 -27.96 24.37
N ASP A 925 -21.63 -26.67 24.08
CA ASP A 925 -21.78 -25.41 24.86
C ASP A 925 -21.57 -25.28 26.40
N SER A 926 -20.76 -24.26 26.77
CA SER A 926 -21.04 -23.08 27.65
C SER A 926 -21.81 -23.21 28.99
N PRO A 927 -21.59 -22.35 30.03
CA PRO A 927 -21.08 -20.95 29.98
C PRO A 927 -20.14 -20.48 31.15
N SER A 928 -19.92 -19.17 31.24
CA SER A 928 -19.28 -18.35 32.32
C SER A 928 -20.12 -18.27 33.64
N PRO A 929 -19.69 -17.63 34.78
CA PRO A 929 -18.73 -16.50 34.92
C PRO A 929 -17.77 -16.48 36.15
N THR A 930 -17.06 -15.35 36.29
CA THR A 930 -16.20 -14.79 37.37
C THR A 930 -16.91 -14.49 38.73
N PRO A 931 -16.26 -13.93 39.79
CA PRO A 931 -14.82 -13.68 40.12
C PRO A 931 -14.39 -14.10 41.57
N THR A 932 -13.15 -13.80 42.01
CA THR A 932 -12.80 -12.95 43.20
C THR A 932 -11.37 -13.21 43.76
N ALA A 933 -10.75 -12.14 44.25
CA ALA A 933 -9.35 -11.91 44.64
C ALA A 933 -8.75 -12.66 45.87
N THR A 934 -7.45 -12.39 46.11
CA THR A 934 -6.66 -12.48 47.38
C THR A 934 -6.36 -13.88 47.96
N SER A 935 -5.20 -14.13 48.62
CA SER A 935 -3.90 -13.41 48.70
C SER A 935 -2.77 -14.31 49.26
N ASP A 936 -1.54 -13.78 49.28
CA ASP A 936 -0.41 -14.08 50.19
C ASP A 936 0.28 -15.46 50.24
N ALA A 937 1.61 -15.40 49.98
CA ALA A 937 2.71 -15.96 50.81
C ALA A 937 2.82 -17.47 51.14
N ALA A 938 3.99 -18.02 51.52
CA ALA A 938 5.41 -17.73 51.22
C ALA A 938 6.28 -18.87 51.81
N SER A 939 7.47 -19.14 51.23
CA SER A 939 8.45 -20.14 51.70
C SER A 939 7.96 -21.61 51.68
N GLY A 940 8.81 -22.65 51.73
CA GLY A 940 10.28 -22.75 51.63
C GLY A 940 10.68 -24.23 51.80
N ASN A 941 11.38 -24.85 50.84
CA ASN A 941 12.84 -25.08 50.83
C ASN A 941 13.33 -26.33 51.60
N THR A 942 14.47 -26.92 51.17
CA THR A 942 15.13 -28.17 51.62
C THR A 942 14.38 -29.49 51.31
N GLY A 943 15.01 -30.64 51.03
CA GLY A 943 16.42 -31.02 50.75
C GLY A 943 16.46 -32.40 50.03
N ASN A 944 17.45 -32.74 49.18
CA ASN A 944 18.72 -33.43 49.49
C ASN A 944 18.54 -34.80 50.23
N VAL A 945 19.15 -35.96 49.86
CA VAL A 945 20.29 -36.31 48.95
C VAL A 945 20.16 -37.77 48.42
N GLU A 946 21.08 -38.20 47.52
CA GLU A 946 21.61 -39.59 47.35
C GLU A 946 20.75 -40.68 46.62
N ASN A 947 21.31 -41.69 45.90
CA ASN A 947 22.71 -42.09 45.60
C ASN A 947 22.83 -42.96 44.29
N ALA A 948 24.06 -43.08 43.73
CA ALA A 948 24.70 -44.19 42.94
C ALA A 948 23.95 -45.04 41.86
N ALA A 949 24.57 -45.63 40.81
CA ALA A 949 25.90 -45.50 40.16
C ALA A 949 25.99 -46.40 38.87
N ALA A 950 27.11 -46.28 38.13
CA ALA A 950 27.62 -47.13 37.01
C ALA A 950 26.93 -47.06 35.61
N GLY A 951 27.65 -47.10 34.47
CA GLY A 951 29.10 -46.92 34.24
C GLY A 951 29.65 -47.58 32.94
N THR A 952 30.75 -47.03 32.37
CA THR A 952 31.77 -47.68 31.47
C THR A 952 31.30 -48.25 30.10
N VAL A 953 32.04 -48.35 28.97
CA VAL A 953 33.43 -48.11 28.43
C VAL A 953 33.33 -48.24 26.86
N ASP A 954 34.25 -47.96 25.92
CA ASP A 954 35.59 -47.31 25.77
C ASP A 954 35.87 -47.12 24.23
N ALA A 955 37.06 -46.78 23.71
CA ALA A 955 37.90 -45.58 23.88
C ALA A 955 39.28 -45.70 23.15
N ASP A 956 39.38 -45.31 21.86
CA ASP A 956 40.66 -45.22 21.09
C ASP A 956 40.82 -43.80 20.48
N ALA A 957 41.93 -43.03 20.56
CA ALA A 957 43.39 -43.27 20.61
C ALA A 957 44.06 -43.31 19.21
N ALA A 958 45.23 -42.70 18.94
CA ALA A 958 46.15 -41.92 19.79
C ALA A 958 46.90 -40.78 19.03
N SER A 959 47.70 -39.99 19.75
CA SER A 959 48.42 -38.77 19.31
C SER A 959 49.85 -39.03 18.81
N ALA A 960 50.40 -38.14 17.95
CA ALA A 960 51.83 -37.95 17.75
C ALA A 960 52.19 -36.54 17.19
N SER A 961 53.38 -36.04 17.54
CA SER A 961 54.03 -34.79 17.10
C SER A 961 55.53 -34.86 17.46
N PRO A 962 56.45 -33.95 17.06
CA PRO A 962 56.43 -32.88 16.03
C PRO A 962 57.61 -33.04 15.02
N GLY A 963 57.98 -31.99 14.25
CA GLY A 963 59.27 -31.96 13.53
C GLY A 963 59.53 -30.74 12.63
N ASP A 964 60.70 -30.10 12.78
CA ASP A 964 61.21 -28.99 11.94
C ASP A 964 62.00 -29.48 10.72
N ALA A 965 61.92 -28.74 9.60
CA ALA A 965 63.02 -28.56 8.63
C ALA A 965 62.74 -27.42 7.63
N SER A 966 63.69 -26.50 7.44
CA SER A 966 63.83 -25.71 6.20
C SER A 966 64.83 -26.40 5.27
N PRO A 967 64.76 -26.21 3.94
CA PRO A 967 65.69 -25.23 3.35
C PRO A 967 65.19 -24.47 2.10
N SER A 968 65.85 -23.35 1.80
CA SER A 968 65.91 -22.68 0.48
C SER A 968 67.07 -23.29 -0.37
N PRO A 969 67.40 -22.86 -1.62
CA PRO A 969 66.84 -21.74 -2.41
C PRO A 969 66.67 -21.99 -3.95
N ASP A 970 66.20 -20.92 -4.62
CA ASP A 970 66.73 -20.34 -5.88
C ASP A 970 66.22 -20.68 -7.32
N ALA A 971 66.28 -19.59 -8.11
CA ALA A 971 66.64 -19.44 -9.52
C ALA A 971 65.73 -19.84 -10.72
N SER A 972 65.30 -18.78 -11.45
CA SER A 972 65.37 -18.62 -12.93
C SER A 972 64.39 -19.39 -13.85
N ALA A 973 64.07 -18.98 -15.09
CA ALA A 973 64.04 -17.65 -15.76
C ALA A 973 63.34 -17.75 -17.15
N GLY A 974 63.02 -16.62 -17.80
CA GLY A 974 62.46 -16.54 -19.18
C GLY A 974 60.98 -16.11 -19.20
N ALA A 975 60.50 -14.95 -19.67
CA ALA A 975 60.97 -13.87 -20.57
C ALA A 975 60.48 -13.98 -22.04
N SER A 976 60.11 -12.81 -22.60
CA SER A 976 59.67 -12.51 -23.99
C SER A 976 58.29 -13.06 -24.44
N ASP A 977 57.55 -12.45 -25.38
CA ASP A 977 57.37 -11.02 -25.73
C ASP A 977 56.15 -10.84 -26.66
N ASN A 978 55.75 -9.59 -26.90
CA ASN A 978 54.85 -9.13 -28.00
C ASN A 978 53.35 -9.55 -27.98
N ALA A 979 52.45 -8.92 -28.76
CA ALA A 979 52.28 -7.51 -29.16
C ALA A 979 50.97 -7.33 -29.97
N ALA A 980 50.54 -6.07 -30.10
CA ALA A 980 49.73 -5.49 -31.19
C ALA A 980 48.26 -5.94 -31.37
N ALA A 981 47.39 -4.93 -31.38
CA ALA A 981 45.97 -5.03 -31.71
C ALA A 981 45.70 -5.15 -33.22
N SER A 982 44.49 -5.57 -33.57
CA SER A 982 43.77 -5.10 -34.76
C SER A 982 42.26 -5.25 -34.55
N GLY A 983 41.46 -4.66 -35.44
CA GLY A 983 40.01 -4.79 -35.44
C GLY A 983 39.39 -4.16 -36.68
N GLY A 984 38.08 -4.37 -36.86
CA GLY A 984 37.26 -3.64 -37.83
C GLY A 984 36.65 -4.48 -38.96
N SER A 985 35.31 -4.41 -39.01
CA SER A 985 34.46 -4.44 -40.21
C SER A 985 34.37 -5.70 -41.10
N SER A 986 33.14 -6.03 -41.48
CA SER A 986 32.79 -6.78 -42.68
C SER A 986 31.51 -6.17 -43.28
N ALA A 987 31.31 -6.33 -44.60
CA ALA A 987 30.31 -5.57 -45.37
C ALA A 987 29.43 -6.46 -46.27
N SER A 988 28.32 -5.88 -46.75
CA SER A 988 27.40 -6.47 -47.73
C SER A 988 28.01 -6.64 -49.13
N PRO A 989 27.32 -7.38 -50.02
CA PRO A 989 27.00 -6.79 -51.33
C PRO A 989 25.54 -7.03 -51.80
N ASP A 990 25.17 -6.37 -52.89
CA ASP A 990 23.79 -6.14 -53.37
C ASP A 990 23.16 -7.27 -54.24
N GLY A 991 21.84 -7.16 -54.46
CA GLY A 991 21.10 -7.83 -55.54
C GLY A 991 19.59 -7.52 -55.50
N ALA A 992 19.04 -6.82 -56.50
CA ALA A 992 17.69 -6.26 -56.46
C ALA A 992 16.76 -6.72 -57.61
N ALA A 993 15.47 -6.93 -57.32
CA ALA A 993 14.38 -6.94 -58.30
C ALA A 993 13.00 -6.66 -57.65
N THR A 994 12.13 -5.99 -58.41
CA THR A 994 10.79 -5.46 -58.08
C THR A 994 9.67 -6.50 -57.90
N SER A 995 8.78 -6.31 -56.91
CA SER A 995 7.31 -6.49 -57.06
C SER A 995 6.52 -5.96 -55.84
N GLU A 996 5.32 -5.41 -56.07
CA GLU A 996 4.35 -5.11 -55.00
C GLU A 996 3.74 -6.41 -54.41
N PRO A 997 3.48 -6.42 -53.10
CA PRO A 997 2.12 -6.66 -52.61
C PRO A 997 1.69 -5.58 -51.59
N GLY A 998 0.42 -5.36 -51.28
CA GLY A 998 -0.76 -6.17 -51.59
C GLY A 998 -1.45 -6.61 -50.29
N SER A 999 -2.34 -5.75 -49.78
CA SER A 999 -3.25 -5.93 -48.62
C SER A 999 -2.88 -7.03 -47.60
N ALA A 1000 -2.25 -6.65 -46.48
CA ALA A 1000 -2.17 -7.53 -45.32
C ALA A 1000 -3.57 -7.92 -44.84
N GLY A 1001 -3.77 -9.20 -44.52
CA GLY A 1001 -5.04 -9.72 -44.03
C GLY A 1001 -5.28 -9.34 -42.57
N SER A 1002 -6.54 -9.09 -42.22
CA SER A 1002 -6.95 -8.92 -40.82
C SER A 1002 -6.63 -10.17 -40.01
N VAL A 1003 -5.89 -10.02 -38.92
CA VAL A 1003 -5.86 -11.03 -37.85
C VAL A 1003 -7.24 -11.05 -37.21
N ALA A 1004 -7.85 -12.22 -37.06
CA ALA A 1004 -9.12 -12.32 -36.35
C ALA A 1004 -8.89 -11.97 -34.87
N GLN A 1005 -9.54 -10.91 -34.37
CA GLN A 1005 -9.51 -10.61 -32.94
C GLN A 1005 -10.20 -11.74 -32.15
N PRO A 1006 -9.66 -12.11 -30.97
CA PRO A 1006 -10.29 -13.11 -30.10
C PRO A 1006 -11.61 -12.57 -29.54
N ASN A 1007 -12.54 -13.48 -29.25
CA ASN A 1007 -13.89 -13.12 -28.84
C ASN A 1007 -13.93 -12.83 -27.33
N PRO A 1008 -14.57 -11.73 -26.85
CA PRO A 1008 -14.58 -11.39 -25.41
C PRO A 1008 -15.21 -12.46 -24.50
N SER A 1009 -16.06 -13.33 -25.06
CA SER A 1009 -16.64 -14.50 -24.38
C SER A 1009 -15.60 -15.51 -23.87
N ASP A 1010 -14.45 -15.57 -24.52
CA ASP A 1010 -13.51 -16.67 -24.39
C ASP A 1010 -12.54 -16.46 -23.20
N TYR A 1011 -12.50 -15.23 -22.67
CA TYR A 1011 -11.72 -14.82 -21.50
C TYR A 1011 -12.61 -14.17 -20.42
N PRO A 1012 -13.49 -14.95 -19.76
CA PRO A 1012 -14.49 -14.44 -18.83
C PRO A 1012 -13.91 -13.95 -17.49
N ASN A 1013 -12.66 -14.31 -17.17
CA ASN A 1013 -11.99 -13.95 -15.93
C ASN A 1013 -11.02 -12.79 -16.17
N ARG A 1014 -10.86 -11.86 -15.23
CA ARG A 1014 -9.90 -10.75 -15.36
C ARG A 1014 -9.20 -10.36 -14.06
N VAL A 1015 -8.00 -9.77 -14.19
CA VAL A 1015 -7.30 -9.02 -13.15
C VAL A 1015 -6.89 -7.67 -13.73
N VAL A 1016 -7.22 -6.58 -13.05
CA VAL A 1016 -6.79 -5.21 -13.43
C VAL A 1016 -5.68 -4.78 -12.47
N ILE A 1017 -4.59 -4.22 -12.99
CA ILE A 1017 -3.49 -3.61 -12.21
C ILE A 1017 -3.41 -2.12 -12.57
N ASP A 1018 -3.37 -1.22 -11.58
CA ASP A 1018 -3.10 0.21 -11.82
C ASP A 1018 -1.61 0.51 -11.66
N LEU A 1019 -0.99 1.17 -12.65
CA LEU A 1019 0.42 1.56 -12.61
C LEU A 1019 0.66 2.87 -11.83
N GLY A 1020 -0.39 3.62 -11.49
CA GLY A 1020 -0.31 4.87 -10.70
C GLY A 1020 0.15 6.12 -11.46
N GLU A 1021 0.47 6.00 -12.75
CA GLU A 1021 0.88 7.09 -13.64
C GLU A 1021 0.31 6.89 -15.06
N ASP A 1022 0.24 7.96 -15.85
CA ASP A 1022 -0.14 7.87 -17.26
C ASP A 1022 1.08 7.44 -18.11
N VAL A 1023 0.97 6.29 -18.76
CA VAL A 1023 2.04 5.64 -19.53
C VAL A 1023 1.51 5.19 -20.88
N GLU A 1024 2.07 5.72 -21.96
CA GLU A 1024 1.66 5.37 -23.32
C GLU A 1024 2.30 4.02 -23.75
N LEU A 1025 1.51 2.95 -23.65
CA LEU A 1025 1.94 1.58 -23.97
C LEU A 1025 1.43 1.15 -25.35
N LEU A 1026 2.34 1.02 -26.30
CA LEU A 1026 2.04 0.56 -27.65
C LEU A 1026 1.73 -0.94 -27.67
N ALA A 1027 0.84 -1.38 -28.56
CA ALA A 1027 0.66 -2.79 -28.88
C ALA A 1027 2.00 -3.43 -29.29
N ALA A 1028 2.20 -4.70 -28.92
CA ALA A 1028 3.47 -5.43 -28.96
C ALA A 1028 4.56 -4.99 -27.95
N SER A 1029 4.30 -4.06 -27.03
CA SER A 1029 5.11 -3.91 -25.81
C SER A 1029 5.09 -5.21 -24.98
N LYS A 1030 6.11 -5.45 -24.15
CA LYS A 1030 6.18 -6.66 -23.31
C LYS A 1030 5.97 -6.33 -21.83
N VAL A 1031 5.12 -7.11 -21.17
CA VAL A 1031 4.82 -6.97 -19.74
C VAL A 1031 5.30 -8.24 -19.03
N LYS A 1032 6.14 -8.09 -18.02
CA LYS A 1032 6.61 -9.19 -17.18
C LYS A 1032 6.00 -9.12 -15.79
N VAL A 1033 5.61 -10.27 -15.26
CA VAL A 1033 5.08 -10.42 -13.90
C VAL A 1033 5.79 -11.62 -13.27
N GLY A 1034 6.70 -11.34 -12.34
CA GLY A 1034 7.66 -12.34 -11.87
C GLY A 1034 8.43 -12.99 -13.01
N ALA A 1035 8.28 -14.31 -13.18
CA ALA A 1035 8.93 -15.09 -14.23
C ALA A 1035 8.12 -15.21 -15.54
N ALA A 1036 6.87 -14.72 -15.58
CA ALA A 1036 6.02 -14.79 -16.77
C ALA A 1036 6.20 -13.54 -17.66
N GLU A 1037 6.15 -13.72 -18.98
CA GLU A 1037 6.25 -12.64 -19.98
C GLU A 1037 5.02 -12.68 -20.91
N TYR A 1038 4.32 -11.55 -21.00
CA TYR A 1038 3.11 -11.34 -21.79
C TYR A 1038 3.37 -10.28 -22.86
N THR A 1039 2.65 -10.35 -23.98
CA THR A 1039 2.74 -9.34 -25.07
C THR A 1039 1.45 -8.53 -25.08
N LEU A 1040 1.57 -7.20 -25.12
CA LEU A 1040 0.45 -6.28 -25.09
C LEU A 1040 -0.35 -6.33 -26.41
N THR A 1041 -1.65 -6.57 -26.33
CA THR A 1041 -2.60 -6.55 -27.45
C THR A 1041 -3.39 -5.25 -27.49
N GLU A 1042 -4.11 -5.02 -28.58
CA GLU A 1042 -5.13 -3.96 -28.63
C GLU A 1042 -6.31 -4.29 -27.68
N PRO A 1043 -7.03 -3.29 -27.17
CA PRO A 1043 -8.27 -3.50 -26.41
C PRO A 1043 -9.36 -4.18 -27.25
N LEU A 1044 -10.21 -4.96 -26.59
CA LEU A 1044 -11.36 -5.61 -27.21
C LEU A 1044 -12.47 -4.59 -27.51
N ALA A 1045 -13.17 -4.78 -28.64
CA ALA A 1045 -14.08 -3.78 -29.22
C ALA A 1045 -15.21 -3.30 -28.28
N ASP A 1046 -15.66 -4.11 -27.33
CA ASP A 1046 -16.72 -3.73 -26.37
C ASP A 1046 -16.26 -2.65 -25.36
N GLU A 1047 -14.96 -2.56 -25.05
CA GLU A 1047 -14.43 -1.53 -24.11
C GLU A 1047 -14.02 -0.23 -24.83
N ALA A 1048 -13.84 -0.26 -26.16
CA ALA A 1048 -13.66 0.95 -26.97
C ALA A 1048 -14.92 1.84 -27.04
N ALA A 1049 -16.10 1.28 -26.71
CA ALA A 1049 -17.36 2.02 -26.67
C ALA A 1049 -17.50 2.94 -25.43
N ASP A 1050 -16.91 2.56 -24.30
CA ASP A 1050 -17.06 3.27 -23.01
C ASP A 1050 -16.11 4.47 -22.86
N THR A 1051 -15.20 4.66 -23.83
CA THR A 1051 -14.18 5.73 -23.83
C THR A 1051 -14.40 6.79 -24.94
N GLY A 1052 -15.46 6.67 -25.74
CA GLY A 1052 -15.58 7.37 -27.04
C GLY A 1052 -16.88 8.15 -27.30
N ALA A 1053 -17.41 8.90 -26.31
CA ALA A 1053 -18.78 9.44 -26.39
C ALA A 1053 -18.98 10.93 -26.05
N ASN A 1054 -18.06 11.84 -26.42
CA ASN A 1054 -18.44 13.24 -26.70
C ASN A 1054 -17.37 14.05 -27.46
N GLY A 1055 -17.79 14.77 -28.51
CA GLY A 1055 -16.97 15.82 -29.16
C GLY A 1055 -16.45 15.50 -30.57
N SER A 1056 -17.16 15.96 -31.59
CA SER A 1056 -16.58 16.27 -32.91
C SER A 1056 -17.31 17.46 -33.55
N PRO A 1057 -16.62 18.31 -34.32
CA PRO A 1057 -17.07 19.69 -34.55
C PRO A 1057 -18.02 19.84 -35.76
N SER A 1058 -18.84 20.88 -35.73
CA SER A 1058 -19.45 21.48 -36.93
C SER A 1058 -19.11 22.96 -37.01
N SER A 1059 -19.00 23.50 -38.23
CA SER A 1059 -18.35 24.78 -38.50
C SER A 1059 -19.29 25.86 -39.05
N SER A 1060 -19.02 27.10 -38.64
CA SER A 1060 -19.30 28.36 -39.34
C SER A 1060 -20.71 28.62 -39.90
N ALA A 1061 -21.42 29.54 -39.24
CA ALA A 1061 -22.30 30.50 -39.92
C ALA A 1061 -22.26 31.86 -39.20
N VAL A 1062 -22.09 32.95 -39.95
CA VAL A 1062 -22.17 34.33 -39.45
C VAL A 1062 -23.19 35.07 -40.33
N PRO A 1063 -24.10 35.84 -39.72
CA PRO A 1063 -24.22 37.24 -40.13
C PRO A 1063 -24.28 38.22 -38.95
N SER A 1064 -23.77 39.42 -39.18
CA SER A 1064 -23.88 40.57 -38.30
C SER A 1064 -25.19 41.33 -38.52
N SER A 1065 -25.71 42.00 -37.48
CA SER A 1065 -26.16 43.41 -37.51
C SER A 1065 -26.86 43.82 -36.21
N THR A 1066 -26.69 45.10 -35.84
CA THR A 1066 -27.59 45.98 -35.03
C THR A 1066 -28.61 45.35 -34.08
N ASN A 1067 -28.73 45.81 -32.83
CA ASN A 1067 -28.70 47.23 -32.44
C ASN A 1067 -28.29 47.43 -30.97
#